data_AF-A0A1Y2DZS2-F1
#
_entry.id   AF-A0A1Y2DZS2-F1
#
_cell.length_a   1.000
_cell.length_b   1.000
_cell.length_c   1.000
_cell.angle_alpha   90.00
_cell.angle_beta   90.00
_cell.angle_gamma   90.00
#
_symmetry.space_group_name_H-M   'P 1'
#
loop_
_entity.id
_entity.type
_entity.pdbx_description
1 polymer ?
#
loop_
_entity_poly.entity_id
_entity_poly.type
_entity_poly.pdbx_seq_one_letter_code
_entity_poly.pdbx_strand_id
1 'polypeptide(L)'
;MATTASSEQELLFALRSPTTPLNDKLALAHSALVLSPNSQLLPQLIRDWLLDNLLRARQNQDVLLSQPLWSLFAQVQLSSQATTTSSSLPVFVAFLSAYSALPAPNNDLVQAVATVWSRLAAGAMRKATVDAALEGYATLLKASVVVLSRQGDDVAAWEGLAEVWLKAFRSVVDSGKGGKKIPQHTLANLSSLLPLLSLISPTSSLRVSVLSTVQFALFNLDNLRRGIARESYNVGVAPSAADDTEGAAGELLGALKSHLAAHPESASHVLASIPLLTSLYFTSLASHSSTLFPLPAKTTFPTASAARSAGEIHSLQKRRALAAGWVRGVAALIGWRKEVGAMEVDDVQEEEEQKATSLALTLAEVESGDLHREGRNEGWEGILESLVEGSLSRLGASPSTPTREAVTLVLGTILRLSFASTDAYIPQILASLASTPSPSISTPSPSASLLLTSLLTHHTRSLTLPTLLLQVSTALAAPTSMPNSLLTAHSFLAALERALSGLVGLVSVRNCWDALIKALVEELPSLKPSPAAEGEGEEEATPEPSKKRRKVDSSSEGSEAGASARLRLLALYARSLPAPLPLAQFDAFATDFLTPALKSLGKSARKWKSSAKGARGVEMEILGVGYECRERIWSAGNWEERREEWSVGGKRCAELRGILEIEEGKAEAEVVVVAAQTLLQALELGSPAAIEDAQPILGAILNLITRSSDDVPSWDGHLRGLSLASLPVATWELISRRWLPVFERYASAEQLKQIAELIVGSMTNGIAKEEGITIDGITARLLRRADVYELRSLQGEPSASLDPRSLANPPPPRSKHNCTPSSSPASQSPPSPPPPKSSRTSPPAKLPNPCVPCLPRPSSPPSRLLSAFPLSCLWSMSERR
;
A
#
# COMPACT_ATOMS: atom_id res chain seq x y z
N MET A 1 58.17 18.27 46.08
CA MET A 1 56.82 18.86 45.93
C MET A 1 56.83 20.30 45.43
N ALA A 2 57.80 21.16 45.78
CA ALA A 2 57.79 22.56 45.31
C ALA A 2 58.15 22.78 43.82
N THR A 3 58.82 21.82 43.16
CA THR A 3 59.39 22.00 41.81
C THR A 3 58.36 21.98 40.68
N THR A 4 57.35 21.12 40.75
CA THR A 4 56.37 20.93 39.65
C THR A 4 55.50 22.17 39.40
N ALA A 5 55.19 22.93 40.45
CA ALA A 5 54.41 24.16 40.36
C ALA A 5 55.14 25.29 39.63
N SER A 6 56.48 25.33 39.69
CA SER A 6 57.30 26.31 38.94
C SER A 6 57.22 26.01 37.44
N SER A 7 57.50 24.76 37.05
CA SER A 7 57.44 24.33 35.65
C SER A 7 56.05 24.49 35.00
N GLU A 8 54.96 24.30 35.76
CA GLU A 8 53.60 24.51 35.25
C GLU A 8 53.28 26.02 35.05
N GLN A 9 53.87 26.91 35.85
CA GLN A 9 53.76 28.38 35.67
C GLN A 9 54.64 28.91 34.54
N GLU A 10 55.88 28.40 34.42
CA GLU A 10 56.82 28.72 33.33
C GLU A 10 56.24 28.31 31.97
N LEU A 11 55.62 27.13 31.88
CA LEU A 11 54.90 26.68 30.69
C LEU A 11 53.74 27.65 30.34
N LEU A 12 52.92 28.03 31.32
CA LEU A 12 51.82 28.99 31.09
C LEU A 12 52.32 30.35 30.61
N PHE A 13 53.49 30.80 31.07
CA PHE A 13 54.11 32.04 30.60
C PHE A 13 54.56 31.92 29.14
N ALA A 14 55.26 30.83 28.78
CA ALA A 14 55.68 30.56 27.40
C ALA A 14 54.49 30.44 26.44
N LEU A 15 53.44 29.71 26.83
CA LEU A 15 52.21 29.53 26.06
C LEU A 15 51.41 30.83 25.89
N ARG A 16 51.52 31.77 26.83
CA ARG A 16 50.87 33.11 26.77
C ARG A 16 51.71 34.18 26.04
N SER A 17 52.95 33.90 25.67
CA SER A 17 53.81 34.85 24.94
C SER A 17 53.15 35.28 23.61
N PRO A 18 53.13 36.57 23.26
CA PRO A 18 52.59 37.02 21.98
C PRO A 18 53.51 36.76 20.78
N THR A 19 54.82 36.54 21.01
CA THR A 19 55.83 36.46 19.94
C THR A 19 56.03 35.07 19.35
N THR A 20 55.73 34.00 20.09
CA THR A 20 55.85 32.63 19.59
C THR A 20 54.65 32.24 18.73
N PRO A 21 54.83 31.59 17.57
CA PRO A 21 53.74 31.19 16.69
C PRO A 21 52.90 30.07 17.30
N LEU A 22 51.70 29.85 16.76
CA LEU A 22 50.74 28.89 17.32
C LEU A 22 51.26 27.44 17.29
N ASN A 23 51.90 27.02 16.19
CA ASN A 23 52.38 25.64 16.05
C ASN A 23 53.44 25.29 17.10
N ASP A 24 54.38 26.19 17.37
CA ASP A 24 55.42 26.00 18.39
C ASP A 24 54.80 25.90 19.80
N LYS A 25 53.78 26.73 20.10
CA LYS A 25 53.02 26.63 21.36
C LYS A 25 52.31 25.28 21.49
N LEU A 26 51.72 24.76 20.41
CA LEU A 26 51.06 23.45 20.41
C LEU A 26 52.08 22.32 20.60
N ALA A 27 53.25 22.41 19.98
CA ALA A 27 54.34 21.45 20.17
C ALA A 27 54.90 21.46 21.61
N LEU A 28 55.06 22.65 22.22
CA LEU A 28 55.45 22.83 23.62
C LEU A 28 54.40 22.26 24.58
N ALA A 29 53.12 22.51 24.34
CA ALA A 29 52.03 21.97 25.15
C ALA A 29 51.91 20.43 25.03
N HIS A 30 52.05 19.87 23.82
CA HIS A 30 52.01 18.42 23.61
C HIS A 30 53.20 17.70 24.25
N SER A 31 54.42 18.21 24.05
CA SER A 31 55.62 17.63 24.67
C SER A 31 55.59 17.71 26.20
N ALA A 32 55.06 18.79 26.80
CA ALA A 32 54.85 18.87 28.24
C ALA A 32 53.91 17.76 28.77
N LEU A 33 52.81 17.47 28.06
CA LEU A 33 51.89 16.39 28.42
C LEU A 33 52.53 15.00 28.34
N VAL A 34 53.33 14.75 27.29
CA VAL A 34 54.07 13.49 27.11
C VAL A 34 55.15 13.30 28.20
N LEU A 35 55.80 14.38 28.63
CA LEU A 35 56.81 14.36 29.70
C LEU A 35 56.21 14.24 31.11
N SER A 36 54.93 14.57 31.32
CA SER A 36 54.27 14.59 32.64
C SER A 36 52.89 13.89 32.65
N PRO A 37 52.80 12.60 32.25
CA PRO A 37 51.52 11.90 32.06
C PRO A 37 50.70 11.74 33.34
N ASN A 38 51.32 11.88 34.52
CA ASN A 38 50.67 11.75 35.82
C ASN A 38 50.20 13.09 36.44
N SER A 39 50.44 14.25 35.82
CA SER A 39 49.94 15.53 36.36
C SER A 39 48.44 15.67 36.13
N GLN A 40 47.70 15.92 37.21
CA GLN A 40 46.26 16.20 37.16
C GLN A 40 45.95 17.68 36.88
N LEU A 41 46.93 18.58 37.04
CA LEU A 41 46.78 20.02 36.87
C LEU A 41 47.17 20.47 35.46
N LEU A 42 48.31 20.00 34.95
CA LEU A 42 48.81 20.32 33.61
C LEU A 42 47.76 20.19 32.48
N PRO A 43 46.93 19.12 32.41
CA PRO A 43 45.84 19.06 31.43
C PRO A 43 44.81 20.17 31.62
N GLN A 44 44.45 20.52 32.85
CA GLN A 44 43.48 21.60 33.12
C GLN A 44 44.03 22.97 32.68
N LEU A 45 45.32 23.23 32.93
CA LEU A 45 45.99 24.47 32.55
C LEU A 45 46.10 24.62 31.02
N ILE A 46 46.47 23.55 30.32
CA ILE A 46 46.53 23.55 28.84
C ILE A 46 45.11 23.66 28.23
N ARG A 47 44.12 22.96 28.81
CA ARG A 47 42.70 23.05 28.39
C ARG A 47 42.18 24.47 28.45
N ASP A 48 42.41 25.16 29.56
CA ASP A 48 41.87 26.50 29.79
C ASP A 48 42.64 27.54 28.98
N TRP A 49 43.95 27.34 28.73
CA TRP A 49 44.71 28.13 27.74
C TRP A 49 44.19 27.91 26.30
N LEU A 50 43.94 26.68 25.86
CA LEU A 50 43.36 26.39 24.53
C LEU A 50 42.01 27.08 24.35
N LEU A 51 41.14 26.98 25.36
CA LEU A 51 39.83 27.63 25.35
C LEU A 51 39.95 29.16 25.34
N ASP A 52 40.89 29.75 26.10
CA ASP A 52 41.17 31.19 26.09
C ASP A 52 41.64 31.69 24.71
N ASN A 53 42.48 30.92 24.00
CA ASN A 53 42.91 31.28 22.65
C ASN A 53 41.75 31.21 21.68
N LEU A 54 40.97 30.14 21.67
CA LEU A 54 39.77 30.00 20.83
C LEU A 54 38.72 31.09 21.13
N LEU A 55 38.57 31.50 22.39
CA LEU A 55 37.68 32.59 22.80
C LEU A 55 38.16 33.99 22.37
N ARG A 56 39.46 34.16 22.06
CA ARG A 56 40.02 35.39 21.46
C ARG A 56 40.03 35.32 19.93
N ALA A 57 40.31 34.16 19.36
CA ALA A 57 40.50 33.93 17.92
C ALA A 57 39.21 33.67 17.14
N ARG A 58 38.02 34.05 17.66
CA ARG A 58 36.70 33.76 17.04
C ARG A 58 36.51 34.34 15.62
N GLN A 59 37.33 35.30 15.22
CA GLN A 59 37.32 35.91 13.88
C GLN A 59 38.47 35.41 12.98
N ASN A 60 39.39 34.60 13.52
CA ASN A 60 40.53 34.07 12.79
C ASN A 60 40.25 32.62 12.37
N GLN A 61 39.96 32.42 11.08
CA GLN A 61 39.61 31.12 10.52
C GLN A 61 40.77 30.12 10.62
N ASP A 62 42.02 30.55 10.39
CA ASP A 62 43.21 29.68 10.44
C ASP A 62 43.37 29.00 11.81
N VAL A 63 43.08 29.73 12.90
CA VAL A 63 43.13 29.19 14.27
C VAL A 63 41.94 28.28 14.54
N LEU A 64 40.74 28.63 14.07
CA LEU A 64 39.53 27.82 14.24
C LEU A 64 39.58 26.50 13.43
N LEU A 65 40.33 26.46 12.33
CA LEU A 65 40.46 25.31 11.44
C LEU A 65 41.76 24.51 11.67
N SER A 66 42.54 24.87 12.70
CA SER A 66 43.80 24.21 13.05
C SER A 66 43.57 22.81 13.63
N GLN A 67 43.70 21.77 12.80
CA GLN A 67 43.62 20.36 13.22
C GLN A 67 44.56 20.02 14.40
N PRO A 68 45.84 20.47 14.47
CA PRO A 68 46.71 20.23 15.63
C PRO A 68 46.23 20.88 16.94
N LEU A 69 45.48 21.99 16.87
CA LEU A 69 44.88 22.63 18.05
C LEU A 69 43.75 21.76 18.60
N TRP A 70 42.84 21.32 17.73
CA TRP A 70 41.69 20.51 18.14
C TRP A 70 42.07 19.10 18.59
N SER A 71 43.06 18.46 17.97
CA SER A 71 43.53 17.13 18.40
C SER A 71 44.20 17.18 19.78
N LEU A 72 45.01 18.22 20.06
CA LEU A 72 45.54 18.47 21.39
C LEU A 72 44.42 18.75 22.41
N PHE A 73 43.40 19.54 22.02
CA PHE A 73 42.26 19.83 22.88
C PHE A 73 41.44 18.56 23.19
N ALA A 74 41.25 17.66 22.22
CA ALA A 74 40.62 16.36 22.41
C ALA A 74 41.43 15.47 23.38
N GLN A 75 42.74 15.32 23.15
CA GLN A 75 43.64 14.57 24.03
C GLN A 75 43.57 15.07 25.48
N VAL A 76 43.59 16.39 25.67
CA VAL A 76 43.51 17.03 26.99
C VAL A 76 42.13 16.89 27.63
N GLN A 77 41.05 16.95 26.84
CA GLN A 77 39.68 16.73 27.33
C GLN A 77 39.47 15.30 27.82
N LEU A 78 40.13 14.30 27.22
CA LEU A 78 40.06 12.91 27.70
C LEU A 78 40.58 12.76 29.13
N SER A 79 41.69 13.44 29.46
CA SER A 79 42.39 13.38 30.76
C SER A 79 41.83 14.31 31.84
N SER A 80 40.86 15.18 31.54
CA SER A 80 40.37 16.22 32.45
C SER A 80 38.98 15.91 33.04
N GLN A 81 38.82 16.02 34.36
CA GLN A 81 37.53 15.87 35.05
C GLN A 81 36.87 17.20 35.45
N ALA A 82 37.60 18.31 35.48
CA ALA A 82 37.08 19.61 35.93
C ALA A 82 36.16 20.25 34.88
N THR A 83 35.10 20.94 35.29
CA THR A 83 34.25 21.72 34.36
C THR A 83 34.85 23.09 34.04
N THR A 84 34.73 23.55 32.80
CA THR A 84 35.19 24.89 32.38
C THR A 84 34.40 26.00 33.08
N THR A 85 35.05 27.14 33.36
CA THR A 85 34.44 28.29 34.06
C THR A 85 33.67 29.22 33.12
N SER A 86 34.23 29.55 31.96
CA SER A 86 33.64 30.40 30.92
C SER A 86 32.57 29.68 30.08
N SER A 87 31.81 30.44 29.28
CA SER A 87 30.91 29.87 28.26
C SER A 87 31.67 29.65 26.95
N SER A 88 31.82 28.40 26.54
CA SER A 88 32.51 28.02 25.31
C SER A 88 31.63 28.10 24.06
N LEU A 89 30.31 28.28 24.18
CA LEU A 89 29.38 28.21 23.04
C LEU A 89 29.76 29.12 21.84
N PRO A 90 30.25 30.37 22.03
CA PRO A 90 30.66 31.21 20.90
C PRO A 90 31.81 30.64 20.06
N VAL A 91 32.64 29.75 20.63
CA VAL A 91 33.69 29.03 19.87
C VAL A 91 33.06 28.03 18.91
N PHE A 92 31.98 27.36 19.32
CA PHE A 92 31.27 26.42 18.44
C PHE A 92 30.62 27.13 17.27
N VAL A 93 29.91 28.23 17.51
CA VAL A 93 29.25 29.02 16.45
C VAL A 93 30.27 29.58 15.45
N ALA A 94 31.43 30.03 15.95
CA ALA A 94 32.55 30.46 15.09
C ALA A 94 33.14 29.29 14.27
N PHE A 95 33.37 28.12 14.89
CA PHE A 95 33.86 26.93 14.19
C PHE A 95 32.89 26.47 13.09
N LEU A 96 31.59 26.33 13.39
CA LEU A 96 30.56 25.95 12.42
C LEU A 96 30.58 26.87 11.19
N SER A 97 30.65 28.18 11.45
CA SER A 97 30.71 29.20 10.40
C SER A 97 31.96 29.04 9.53
N ALA A 98 33.14 28.94 10.16
CA ALA A 98 34.42 28.77 9.45
C ALA A 98 34.50 27.46 8.65
N TYR A 99 34.07 26.34 9.23
CA TYR A 99 34.10 25.03 8.57
C TYR A 99 33.12 24.97 7.38
N SER A 100 31.91 25.55 7.53
CA SER A 100 30.96 25.66 6.42
C SER A 100 31.45 26.55 5.27
N ALA A 101 32.41 27.46 5.51
CA ALA A 101 33.01 28.27 4.45
C ALA A 101 34.17 27.55 3.70
N LEU A 102 34.80 26.54 4.30
CA LEU A 102 35.97 25.85 3.74
C LEU A 102 35.54 24.79 2.70
N PRO A 103 36.11 24.75 1.48
CA PRO A 103 35.54 23.95 0.37
C PRO A 103 35.87 22.46 0.36
N ALA A 104 36.89 21.99 1.08
CA ALA A 104 37.34 20.59 1.06
C ALA A 104 37.02 19.86 2.39
N PRO A 105 36.50 18.63 2.37
CA PRO A 105 36.19 17.91 3.61
C PRO A 105 37.46 17.60 4.43
N ASN A 106 37.38 17.72 5.75
CA ASN A 106 38.46 17.34 6.69
C ASN A 106 37.86 16.58 7.88
N ASN A 107 37.77 15.25 7.71
CA ASN A 107 37.21 14.34 8.71
C ASN A 107 37.95 14.40 10.07
N ASP A 108 39.28 14.40 10.06
CA ASP A 108 40.10 14.43 11.28
C ASP A 108 39.81 15.67 12.15
N LEU A 109 39.68 16.85 11.52
CA LEU A 109 39.32 18.10 12.18
C LEU A 109 37.93 18.00 12.82
N VAL A 110 36.94 17.49 12.08
CA VAL A 110 35.57 17.32 12.62
C VAL A 110 35.55 16.27 13.74
N GLN A 111 36.30 15.18 13.65
CA GLN A 111 36.40 14.15 14.69
C GLN A 111 37.07 14.67 15.97
N ALA A 112 38.11 15.51 15.84
CA ALA A 112 38.75 16.20 16.97
C ALA A 112 37.79 17.21 17.63
N VAL A 113 37.00 17.93 16.84
CA VAL A 113 35.95 18.83 17.36
C VAL A 113 34.82 18.04 18.03
N ALA A 114 34.35 16.93 17.44
CA ALA A 114 33.32 16.05 18.00
C ALA A 114 33.71 15.48 19.36
N THR A 115 34.94 14.98 19.49
CA THR A 115 35.46 14.46 20.76
C THR A 115 35.55 15.54 21.84
N VAL A 116 35.97 16.77 21.52
CA VAL A 116 35.92 17.91 22.46
C VAL A 116 34.48 18.25 22.87
N TRP A 117 33.57 18.38 21.91
CA TRP A 117 32.19 18.81 22.18
C TRP A 117 31.34 17.74 22.87
N SER A 118 31.69 16.45 22.75
CA SER A 118 31.09 15.36 23.54
C SER A 118 31.13 15.60 25.05
N ARG A 119 32.17 16.29 25.54
CA ARG A 119 32.32 16.66 26.96
C ARG A 119 31.86 18.10 27.25
N LEU A 120 32.06 19.03 26.32
CA LEU A 120 31.75 20.46 26.55
C LEU A 120 30.29 20.85 26.31
N ALA A 121 29.53 20.21 25.42
CA ALA A 121 28.22 20.70 24.97
C ALA A 121 27.22 20.91 26.12
N ALA A 122 27.07 19.92 27.02
CA ALA A 122 26.20 20.02 28.19
C ALA A 122 26.72 21.01 29.27
N GLY A 123 28.01 21.36 29.27
CA GLY A 123 28.56 22.44 30.09
C GLY A 123 28.25 23.81 29.51
N ALA A 124 28.44 23.98 28.21
CA ALA A 124 28.16 25.21 27.48
C ALA A 124 26.67 25.58 27.50
N MET A 125 25.79 24.62 27.22
CA MET A 125 24.33 24.84 27.19
C MET A 125 23.76 25.32 28.53
N ARG A 126 24.24 24.76 29.66
CA ARG A 126 23.84 25.21 31.00
C ARG A 126 24.28 26.64 31.33
N LYS A 127 25.23 27.20 30.58
CA LYS A 127 25.78 28.56 30.72
C LYS A 127 25.38 29.51 29.59
N ALA A 128 24.64 29.04 28.59
CA ALA A 128 24.17 29.85 27.49
C ALA A 128 22.93 30.66 27.89
N THR A 129 22.76 31.84 27.31
CA THR A 129 21.42 32.45 27.21
C THR A 129 20.60 31.67 26.19
N VAL A 130 19.27 31.72 26.31
CA VAL A 130 18.38 31.06 25.32
C VAL A 130 18.65 31.59 23.92
N ASP A 131 18.84 32.90 23.78
CA ASP A 131 19.09 33.54 22.49
C ASP A 131 20.40 33.06 21.83
N ALA A 132 21.50 32.92 22.59
CA ALA A 132 22.75 32.37 22.06
C ALA A 132 22.66 30.86 21.75
N ALA A 133 21.84 30.11 22.49
CA ALA A 133 21.57 28.70 22.18
C ALA A 133 20.73 28.56 20.90
N LEU A 134 19.76 29.44 20.67
CA LEU A 134 18.96 29.50 19.44
C LEU A 134 19.81 29.93 18.24
N GLU A 135 20.65 30.96 18.37
CA GLU A 135 21.61 31.38 17.35
C GLU A 135 22.55 30.22 16.95
N GLY A 136 23.10 29.49 17.93
CA GLY A 136 23.91 28.31 17.68
C GLY A 136 23.16 27.19 16.96
N TYR A 137 21.85 27.04 17.18
CA TYR A 137 21.01 26.06 16.49
C TYR A 137 20.77 26.48 15.02
N ALA A 138 20.47 27.75 14.76
CA ALA A 138 20.35 28.28 13.40
C ALA A 138 21.65 28.09 12.60
N THR A 139 22.80 28.41 13.20
CA THR A 139 24.11 28.24 12.57
C THR A 139 24.44 26.75 12.36
N LEU A 140 24.07 25.86 13.28
CA LEU A 140 24.25 24.41 13.10
C LEU A 140 23.41 23.87 11.95
N LEU A 141 22.14 24.28 11.81
CA LEU A 141 21.30 23.88 10.68
C LEU A 141 21.90 24.34 9.35
N LYS A 142 22.25 25.63 9.24
CA LYS A 142 22.84 26.23 8.02
C LYS A 142 24.16 25.56 7.63
N ALA A 143 25.07 25.37 8.60
CA ALA A 143 26.32 24.68 8.37
C ALA A 143 26.10 23.21 7.97
N SER A 144 25.12 22.52 8.55
CA SER A 144 24.82 21.12 8.21
C SER A 144 24.25 20.95 6.81
N VAL A 145 23.41 21.87 6.32
CA VAL A 145 22.98 21.86 4.90
C VAL A 145 24.21 21.94 3.98
N VAL A 146 25.12 22.88 4.24
CA VAL A 146 26.32 23.12 3.41
C VAL A 146 27.36 21.99 3.50
N VAL A 147 27.52 21.35 4.66
CA VAL A 147 28.45 20.21 4.81
C VAL A 147 27.88 18.95 4.18
N LEU A 148 26.62 18.60 4.46
CA LEU A 148 26.00 17.39 3.93
C LEU A 148 25.79 17.45 2.41
N SER A 149 25.54 18.64 1.84
CA SER A 149 25.44 18.82 0.38
C SER A 149 26.75 18.54 -0.38
N ARG A 150 27.90 18.44 0.31
CA ARG A 150 29.20 18.11 -0.30
C ARG A 150 29.45 16.62 -0.45
N GLN A 151 28.71 15.78 0.29
CA GLN A 151 28.86 14.31 0.30
C GLN A 151 30.31 13.83 0.55
N GLY A 152 31.06 14.52 1.43
CA GLY A 152 32.45 14.21 1.76
C GLY A 152 32.63 13.15 2.86
N ASP A 153 33.87 12.68 3.04
CA ASP A 153 34.25 11.69 4.06
C ASP A 153 34.04 12.19 5.51
N ASP A 154 33.86 13.50 5.70
CA ASP A 154 33.62 14.16 6.99
C ASP A 154 32.16 14.04 7.47
N VAL A 155 31.23 13.62 6.60
CA VAL A 155 29.78 13.53 6.90
C VAL A 155 29.51 12.73 8.17
N ALA A 156 30.13 11.56 8.35
CA ALA A 156 29.88 10.70 9.52
C ALA A 156 30.34 11.34 10.85
N ALA A 157 31.49 12.04 10.83
CA ALA A 157 31.97 12.79 12.00
C ALA A 157 31.09 14.03 12.26
N TRP A 158 30.59 14.69 11.20
CA TRP A 158 29.71 15.83 11.31
C TRP A 158 28.33 15.46 11.89
N GLU A 159 27.74 14.33 11.45
CA GLU A 159 26.50 13.83 12.03
C GLU A 159 26.64 13.55 13.53
N GLY A 160 27.74 12.93 13.95
CA GLY A 160 28.04 12.69 15.36
C GLY A 160 28.22 13.99 16.17
N LEU A 161 28.92 14.99 15.61
CA LEU A 161 29.08 16.32 16.23
C LEU A 161 27.73 17.03 16.41
N ALA A 162 26.92 17.05 15.36
CA ALA A 162 25.61 17.69 15.37
C ALA A 162 24.63 16.96 16.32
N GLU A 163 24.65 15.62 16.35
CA GLU A 163 23.81 14.83 17.25
C GLU A 163 24.13 15.11 18.73
N VAL A 164 25.43 15.15 19.09
CA VAL A 164 25.91 15.52 20.44
C VAL A 164 25.40 16.90 20.84
N TRP A 165 25.51 17.89 19.93
CA TRP A 165 25.09 19.25 20.22
C TRP A 165 23.57 19.37 20.37
N LEU A 166 22.79 18.72 19.50
CA LEU A 166 21.32 18.71 19.58
C LEU A 166 20.80 18.05 20.85
N LYS A 167 21.42 16.94 21.30
CA LYS A 167 21.13 16.31 22.60
C LYS A 167 21.34 17.28 23.77
N ALA A 168 22.43 18.06 23.74
CA ALA A 168 22.68 19.08 24.76
C ALA A 168 21.68 20.26 24.66
N PHE A 169 21.33 20.70 23.45
CA PHE A 169 20.40 21.79 23.19
C PHE A 169 18.98 21.50 23.71
N ARG A 170 18.48 20.26 23.62
CA ARG A 170 17.16 19.89 24.18
C ARG A 170 17.03 20.22 25.66
N SER A 171 18.11 20.09 26.45
CA SER A 171 18.07 20.48 27.87
C SER A 171 17.73 21.98 28.10
N VAL A 172 17.98 22.84 27.11
CA VAL A 172 17.55 24.25 27.12
C VAL A 172 16.06 24.36 26.77
N VAL A 173 15.59 23.59 25.78
CA VAL A 173 14.18 23.51 25.37
C VAL A 173 13.30 23.00 26.52
N ASP A 174 13.66 21.85 27.10
CA ASP A 174 12.98 21.20 28.23
C ASP A 174 12.97 22.07 29.50
N SER A 175 13.93 22.97 29.66
CA SER A 175 13.99 23.88 30.81
C SER A 175 12.91 24.97 30.81
N GLY A 176 12.11 25.08 29.75
CA GLY A 176 11.02 26.05 29.60
C GLY A 176 11.45 27.53 29.44
N LYS A 177 12.74 27.83 29.67
CA LYS A 177 13.29 29.20 29.74
C LYS A 177 13.08 30.06 28.50
N GLY A 178 12.79 29.46 27.33
CA GLY A 178 12.55 30.19 26.09
C GLY A 178 11.09 30.55 25.80
N GLY A 179 10.11 29.94 26.46
CA GLY A 179 8.68 30.22 26.25
C GLY A 179 8.28 30.21 24.77
N LYS A 180 7.79 31.35 24.26
CA LYS A 180 7.41 31.53 22.84
C LYS A 180 8.59 31.65 21.87
N LYS A 181 9.80 32.03 22.33
CA LYS A 181 10.97 32.25 21.45
C LYS A 181 11.38 30.97 20.72
N ILE A 182 11.32 29.82 21.39
CA ILE A 182 11.74 28.53 20.83
C ILE A 182 10.92 28.14 19.60
N PRO A 183 9.58 27.99 19.66
CA PRO A 183 8.80 27.62 18.48
C PRO A 183 8.89 28.69 17.37
N GLN A 184 8.85 29.98 17.71
CA GLN A 184 9.01 31.06 16.73
C GLN A 184 10.35 30.97 15.98
N HIS A 185 11.44 30.69 16.69
CA HIS A 185 12.77 30.52 16.09
C HIS A 185 12.90 29.23 15.27
N THR A 186 12.27 28.12 15.69
CA THR A 186 12.22 26.89 14.89
C THR A 186 11.46 27.10 13.58
N LEU A 187 10.31 27.78 13.62
CA LEU A 187 9.55 28.13 12.41
C LEU A 187 10.33 29.11 11.51
N ALA A 188 11.06 30.08 12.08
CA ALA A 188 11.89 31.01 11.32
C ALA A 188 13.10 30.36 10.61
N ASN A 189 13.46 29.12 10.96
CA ASN A 189 14.57 28.38 10.34
C ASN A 189 14.09 27.25 9.40
N LEU A 190 12.82 27.22 8.99
CA LEU A 190 12.28 26.22 8.05
C LEU A 190 13.11 26.12 6.75
N SER A 191 13.58 27.24 6.21
CA SER A 191 14.44 27.28 5.00
C SER A 191 15.78 26.56 5.15
N SER A 192 16.27 26.32 6.37
CA SER A 192 17.46 25.50 6.64
C SER A 192 17.10 24.10 7.16
N LEU A 193 15.89 23.92 7.69
CA LEU A 193 15.45 22.66 8.30
C LEU A 193 14.83 21.69 7.29
N LEU A 194 14.07 22.20 6.31
CA LEU A 194 13.41 21.35 5.31
C LEU A 194 14.41 20.72 4.33
N PRO A 195 15.39 21.45 3.74
CA PRO A 195 16.42 20.83 2.91
C PRO A 195 17.28 19.82 3.68
N LEU A 196 17.56 20.11 4.96
CA LEU A 196 18.31 19.21 5.84
C LEU A 196 17.60 17.87 6.06
N LEU A 197 16.27 17.86 6.21
CA LEU A 197 15.49 16.62 6.35
C LEU A 197 15.46 15.75 5.07
N SER A 198 15.66 16.35 3.89
CA SER A 198 15.87 15.59 2.65
C SER A 198 17.31 15.14 2.43
N LEU A 199 18.31 15.90 2.89
CA LEU A 199 19.73 15.54 2.75
C LEU A 199 20.17 14.41 3.69
N ILE A 200 19.62 14.33 4.90
CA ILE A 200 20.00 13.29 5.87
C ILE A 200 19.25 11.97 5.56
N SER A 201 20.00 10.86 5.49
CA SER A 201 19.45 9.50 5.33
C SER A 201 18.30 9.18 6.30
N PRO A 202 17.23 8.47 5.87
CA PRO A 202 16.13 8.04 6.75
C PRO A 202 16.58 7.22 7.97
N THR A 203 17.74 6.55 7.88
CA THR A 203 18.29 5.69 8.96
C THR A 203 19.30 6.39 9.88
N SER A 204 19.67 7.64 9.60
CA SER A 204 20.69 8.35 10.40
C SER A 204 20.17 8.74 11.79
N SER A 205 21.04 8.59 12.80
CA SER A 205 20.80 9.09 14.16
C SER A 205 20.65 10.62 14.20
N LEU A 206 21.30 11.37 13.29
CA LEU A 206 21.12 12.81 13.17
C LEU A 206 19.67 13.15 12.78
N ARG A 207 19.05 12.40 11.85
CA ARG A 207 17.65 12.64 11.43
C ARG A 207 16.69 12.49 12.61
N VAL A 208 16.83 11.42 13.37
CA VAL A 208 16.08 11.20 14.62
C VAL A 208 16.37 12.32 15.63
N SER A 209 17.62 12.80 15.70
CA SER A 209 18.04 13.88 16.58
C SER A 209 17.48 15.25 16.18
N VAL A 210 17.32 15.54 14.89
CA VAL A 210 16.66 16.75 14.38
C VAL A 210 15.15 16.66 14.61
N LEU A 211 14.50 15.58 14.18
CA LEU A 211 13.04 15.40 14.30
C LEU A 211 12.56 15.46 15.76
N SER A 212 13.26 14.79 16.68
CA SER A 212 12.93 14.91 18.13
C SER A 212 13.15 16.34 18.64
N THR A 213 14.17 17.07 18.19
CA THR A 213 14.36 18.47 18.58
C THR A 213 13.24 19.37 18.07
N VAL A 214 12.73 19.14 16.86
CA VAL A 214 11.52 19.81 16.33
C VAL A 214 10.29 19.47 17.18
N GLN A 215 10.14 18.20 17.57
CA GLN A 215 9.05 17.73 18.43
C GLN A 215 9.05 18.45 19.78
N PHE A 216 10.19 18.54 20.47
CA PHE A 216 10.32 19.29 21.73
C PHE A 216 10.15 20.81 21.54
N ALA A 217 10.54 21.38 20.40
CA ALA A 217 10.41 22.81 20.14
C ALA A 217 8.96 23.24 19.83
N LEU A 218 8.26 22.51 18.96
CA LEU A 218 6.91 22.84 18.47
C LEU A 218 5.81 22.13 19.28
N PHE A 219 5.92 20.81 19.45
CA PHE A 219 4.86 19.94 19.96
C PHE A 219 5.04 19.50 21.42
N ASN A 220 5.80 20.25 22.22
CA ASN A 220 5.81 20.03 23.66
C ASN A 220 4.41 20.26 24.28
N LEU A 221 4.19 19.61 25.42
CA LEU A 221 2.96 19.64 26.22
C LEU A 221 2.39 21.05 26.46
N ASP A 222 3.24 22.06 26.71
CA ASP A 222 2.79 23.43 26.96
C ASP A 222 2.35 24.16 25.68
N ASN A 223 3.03 23.96 24.56
CA ASN A 223 2.64 24.53 23.27
C ASN A 223 1.37 23.86 22.73
N LEU A 224 1.24 22.53 22.86
CA LEU A 224 0.00 21.81 22.54
C LEU A 224 -1.18 22.31 23.40
N ARG A 225 -0.99 22.47 24.71
CA ARG A 225 -2.02 23.07 25.60
C ARG A 225 -2.43 24.47 25.15
N ARG A 226 -1.49 25.33 24.76
CA ARG A 226 -1.78 26.69 24.28
C ARG A 226 -2.55 26.69 22.96
N GLY A 227 -2.22 25.79 22.04
CA GLY A 227 -2.94 25.61 20.77
C GLY A 227 -4.38 25.17 20.99
N ILE A 228 -4.55 24.01 21.66
CA ILE A 228 -5.87 23.43 21.97
C ILE A 228 -6.76 24.41 22.74
N ALA A 229 -6.17 25.22 23.64
CA ALA A 229 -6.91 26.27 24.35
C ALA A 229 -7.45 27.35 23.42
N ARG A 230 -6.63 27.91 22.51
CA ARG A 230 -7.06 28.89 21.50
C ARG A 230 -8.15 28.35 20.59
N GLU A 231 -7.90 27.17 20.00
CA GLU A 231 -8.85 26.45 19.15
C GLU A 231 -10.20 26.29 19.85
N SER A 232 -10.21 26.03 21.17
CA SER A 232 -11.44 25.89 21.97
C SER A 232 -12.22 27.19 22.22
N TYR A 233 -11.61 28.37 22.11
CA TYR A 233 -12.32 29.67 22.18
C TYR A 233 -12.97 30.04 20.85
N ASN A 234 -12.33 29.69 19.72
CA ASN A 234 -12.78 30.12 18.40
C ASN A 234 -13.98 29.31 17.85
N VAL A 235 -14.39 28.23 18.52
CA VAL A 235 -15.56 27.38 18.17
C VAL A 235 -16.88 28.16 18.08
N GLY A 236 -16.97 29.35 18.70
CA GLY A 236 -18.15 30.24 18.63
C GLY A 236 -18.18 31.20 17.43
N VAL A 237 -17.14 31.25 16.60
CA VAL A 237 -17.05 32.14 15.43
C VAL A 237 -17.29 31.33 14.15
N ALA A 238 -18.08 31.87 13.22
CA ALA A 238 -18.30 31.22 11.92
C ALA A 238 -16.96 31.08 11.15
N PRO A 239 -16.72 29.94 10.47
CA PRO A 239 -15.44 29.68 9.81
C PRO A 239 -15.20 30.61 8.61
N SER A 240 -14.58 31.75 8.87
CA SER A 240 -14.00 32.63 7.86
C SER A 240 -12.83 31.92 7.19
N ALA A 241 -12.85 31.78 5.86
CA ALA A 241 -11.87 31.02 5.08
C ALA A 241 -10.45 31.66 4.99
N ALA A 242 -10.08 32.47 5.98
CA ALA A 242 -8.83 33.22 6.05
C ALA A 242 -7.97 32.89 7.28
N ASP A 243 -8.57 32.56 8.44
CA ASP A 243 -7.90 32.61 9.76
C ASP A 243 -7.72 31.25 10.47
N ASP A 244 -7.49 30.16 9.73
CA ASP A 244 -7.19 28.80 10.25
C ASP A 244 -5.81 28.68 10.97
N THR A 245 -5.26 29.75 11.54
CA THR A 245 -3.84 29.82 11.97
C THR A 245 -3.59 29.66 13.48
N GLU A 246 -4.62 29.71 14.34
CA GLU A 246 -4.45 29.86 15.80
C GLU A 246 -4.24 28.56 16.61
N GLY A 247 -3.25 27.75 16.25
CA GLY A 247 -2.87 26.54 17.00
C GLY A 247 -1.39 26.21 16.85
N ALA A 248 -0.82 25.29 17.64
CA ALA A 248 0.58 24.85 17.39
C ALA A 248 0.72 24.14 16.03
N ALA A 249 -0.38 23.51 15.57
CA ALA A 249 -0.53 23.01 14.21
C ALA A 249 -0.77 24.14 13.18
N GLY A 250 -1.67 25.08 13.47
CA GLY A 250 -2.01 26.20 12.59
C GLY A 250 -0.83 27.16 12.36
N GLU A 251 -0.04 27.45 13.39
CA GLU A 251 1.19 28.25 13.32
C GLU A 251 2.24 27.55 12.43
N LEU A 252 2.36 26.22 12.48
CA LEU A 252 3.26 25.46 11.60
C LEU A 252 2.76 25.39 10.15
N LEU A 253 1.50 25.04 9.91
CA LEU A 253 0.93 24.98 8.56
C LEU A 253 0.88 26.37 7.91
N GLY A 254 0.59 27.41 8.69
CA GLY A 254 0.69 28.81 8.28
C GLY A 254 2.13 29.23 7.96
N ALA A 255 3.10 28.82 8.79
CA ALA A 255 4.52 29.06 8.49
C ALA A 255 4.96 28.36 7.20
N LEU A 256 4.62 27.09 6.98
CA LEU A 256 4.89 26.36 5.74
C LEU A 256 4.24 27.04 4.52
N LYS A 257 2.98 27.46 4.63
CA LYS A 257 2.27 28.22 3.59
C LYS A 257 2.98 29.54 3.28
N SER A 258 3.43 30.27 4.30
CA SER A 258 4.17 31.53 4.12
C SER A 258 5.58 31.32 3.54
N HIS A 259 6.24 30.21 3.88
CA HIS A 259 7.55 29.87 3.37
C HIS A 259 7.48 29.49 1.89
N LEU A 260 6.53 28.63 1.49
CA LEU A 260 6.28 28.25 0.10
C LEU A 260 5.86 29.47 -0.75
N ALA A 261 5.06 30.39 -0.21
CA ALA A 261 4.71 31.64 -0.89
C ALA A 261 5.90 32.62 -1.06
N ALA A 262 6.97 32.48 -0.29
CA ALA A 262 8.17 33.31 -0.37
C ALA A 262 9.36 32.63 -1.08
N HIS A 263 9.33 31.29 -1.17
CA HIS A 263 10.39 30.41 -1.68
C HIS A 263 9.74 29.24 -2.45
N PRO A 264 9.10 29.49 -3.60
CA PRO A 264 8.39 28.45 -4.36
C PRO A 264 9.30 27.30 -4.77
N GLU A 265 10.60 27.56 -4.99
CA GLU A 265 11.64 26.55 -5.25
C GLU A 265 11.84 25.55 -4.10
N SER A 266 11.35 25.85 -2.89
CA SER A 266 11.37 24.93 -1.73
C SER A 266 10.14 24.02 -1.64
N ALA A 267 9.22 24.05 -2.62
CA ALA A 267 7.97 23.28 -2.58
C ALA A 267 8.16 21.77 -2.37
N SER A 268 9.14 21.15 -3.03
CA SER A 268 9.43 19.72 -2.88
C SER A 268 9.91 19.35 -1.46
N HIS A 269 10.79 20.17 -0.88
CA HIS A 269 11.22 20.03 0.51
C HIS A 269 10.06 20.23 1.51
N VAL A 270 9.12 21.14 1.21
CA VAL A 270 7.89 21.31 2.00
C VAL A 270 7.05 20.04 1.93
N LEU A 271 6.69 19.57 0.72
CA LEU A 271 5.84 18.40 0.51
C LEU A 271 6.41 17.14 1.20
N ALA A 272 7.67 16.80 0.91
CA ALA A 272 8.35 15.65 1.50
C ALA A 272 8.45 15.69 3.05
N SER A 273 8.31 16.87 3.68
CA SER A 273 8.29 17.02 5.14
C SER A 273 6.92 16.77 5.78
N ILE A 274 5.81 16.93 5.05
CA ILE A 274 4.44 16.89 5.60
C ILE A 274 4.15 15.56 6.33
N PRO A 275 4.51 14.36 5.80
CA PRO A 275 4.28 13.11 6.52
C PRO A 275 5.06 13.00 7.83
N LEU A 276 6.31 13.48 7.85
CA LEU A 276 7.16 13.47 9.06
C LEU A 276 6.58 14.39 10.14
N LEU A 277 6.14 15.59 9.75
CA LEU A 277 5.52 16.56 10.66
C LEU A 277 4.16 16.08 11.17
N THR A 278 3.38 15.39 10.33
CA THR A 278 2.13 14.71 10.71
C THR A 278 2.38 13.66 11.78
N SER A 279 3.34 12.76 11.55
CA SER A 279 3.68 11.68 12.49
C SER A 279 4.17 12.22 13.83
N LEU A 280 5.04 13.25 13.82
CA LEU A 280 5.48 13.94 15.03
C LEU A 280 4.32 14.59 15.79
N TYR A 281 3.37 15.22 15.09
CA TYR A 281 2.21 15.86 15.70
C TYR A 281 1.30 14.82 16.39
N PHE A 282 0.87 13.78 15.66
CA PHE A 282 -0.01 12.74 16.19
C PHE A 282 0.64 11.92 17.31
N THR A 283 1.94 11.62 17.20
CA THR A 283 2.72 10.96 18.27
C THR A 283 2.77 11.82 19.54
N SER A 284 2.92 13.14 19.41
CA SER A 284 2.96 14.06 20.55
C SER A 284 1.59 14.24 21.22
N LEU A 285 0.52 14.28 20.43
CA LEU A 285 -0.85 14.24 20.95
C LEU A 285 -1.14 12.94 21.70
N ALA A 286 -0.62 11.80 21.21
CA ALA A 286 -0.79 10.50 21.86
C ALA A 286 0.01 10.41 23.18
N SER A 287 1.29 10.79 23.19
CA SER A 287 2.16 10.71 24.37
C SER A 287 1.73 11.64 25.51
N HIS A 288 1.17 12.81 25.19
CA HIS A 288 0.67 13.78 26.17
C HIS A 288 -0.85 13.69 26.41
N SER A 289 -1.55 12.77 25.75
CA SER A 289 -3.02 12.61 25.77
C SER A 289 -3.69 12.79 27.15
N SER A 290 -3.19 12.09 28.17
CA SER A 290 -3.72 12.13 29.55
C SER A 290 -3.58 13.48 30.27
N THR A 291 -2.68 14.35 29.80
CA THR A 291 -2.42 15.68 30.36
C THR A 291 -2.97 16.82 29.50
N LEU A 292 -3.30 16.54 28.24
CA LEU A 292 -3.99 17.44 27.31
C LEU A 292 -5.52 17.34 27.44
N PHE A 293 -6.05 16.12 27.65
CA PHE A 293 -7.48 15.83 27.66
C PHE A 293 -7.92 15.18 28.99
N PRO A 294 -7.78 15.88 30.13
CA PRO A 294 -8.22 15.38 31.43
C PRO A 294 -9.74 15.17 31.45
N LEU A 295 -10.19 14.14 32.15
CA LEU A 295 -11.63 13.88 32.34
C LEU A 295 -12.32 15.03 33.09
N PRO A 296 -13.57 15.39 32.73
CA PRO A 296 -14.30 16.45 33.41
C PRO A 296 -14.46 16.17 34.91
N ALA A 297 -14.11 17.13 35.77
CA ALA A 297 -14.03 16.94 37.23
C ALA A 297 -15.34 16.51 37.95
N LYS A 298 -16.46 16.40 37.23
CA LYS A 298 -17.75 15.88 37.72
C LYS A 298 -18.01 14.41 37.38
N THR A 299 -17.13 13.72 36.64
CA THR A 299 -17.33 12.32 36.25
C THR A 299 -16.91 11.35 37.35
N THR A 300 -17.88 10.74 38.03
CA THR A 300 -17.67 9.66 38.99
C THR A 300 -17.72 8.29 38.30
N PHE A 301 -16.66 7.50 38.39
CA PHE A 301 -16.61 6.14 37.83
C PHE A 301 -16.66 5.07 38.93
N PRO A 302 -17.32 3.92 38.71
CA PRO A 302 -17.44 2.87 39.72
C PRO A 302 -16.12 2.13 40.00
N THR A 303 -15.15 2.20 39.07
CA THR A 303 -13.83 1.59 39.21
C THR A 303 -12.74 2.47 38.59
N ALA A 304 -11.50 2.28 39.04
CA ALA A 304 -10.33 2.90 38.41
C ALA A 304 -10.09 2.41 36.97
N SER A 305 -10.53 1.21 36.60
CA SER A 305 -10.48 0.71 35.22
C SER A 305 -11.48 1.42 34.30
N ALA A 306 -12.71 1.68 34.78
CA ALA A 306 -13.70 2.47 34.06
C ALA A 306 -13.22 3.92 33.86
N ALA A 307 -12.58 4.51 34.88
CA ALA A 307 -11.98 5.84 34.75
C ALA A 307 -10.85 5.89 33.69
N ARG A 308 -9.96 4.89 33.64
CA ARG A 308 -8.91 4.81 32.61
C ARG A 308 -9.50 4.68 31.20
N SER A 309 -10.39 3.71 31.00
CA SER A 309 -11.02 3.48 29.69
C SER A 309 -11.83 4.69 29.21
N ALA A 310 -12.55 5.38 30.09
CA ALA A 310 -13.24 6.62 29.76
C ALA A 310 -12.26 7.76 29.37
N GLY A 311 -11.11 7.86 30.05
CA GLY A 311 -10.06 8.83 29.72
C GLY A 311 -9.38 8.53 28.39
N GLU A 312 -9.08 7.27 28.12
CA GLU A 312 -8.57 6.79 26.83
C GLU A 312 -9.54 7.15 25.70
N ILE A 313 -10.83 6.78 25.82
CA ILE A 313 -11.87 7.10 24.84
C ILE A 313 -12.04 8.61 24.65
N HIS A 314 -12.07 9.39 25.73
CA HIS A 314 -12.20 10.85 25.65
C HIS A 314 -11.00 11.50 24.94
N SER A 315 -9.78 11.09 25.31
CA SER A 315 -8.55 11.58 24.69
C SER A 315 -8.46 11.19 23.21
N LEU A 316 -8.92 9.99 22.85
CA LEU A 316 -8.93 9.50 21.47
C LEU A 316 -9.95 10.29 20.64
N GLN A 317 -11.17 10.51 21.13
CA GLN A 317 -12.17 11.38 20.50
C GLN A 317 -11.64 12.81 20.28
N LYS A 318 -10.88 13.36 21.23
CA LYS A 318 -10.22 14.67 21.05
C LYS A 318 -9.09 14.63 20.02
N ARG A 319 -8.28 13.57 19.98
CA ARG A 319 -7.26 13.38 18.94
C ARG A 319 -7.85 13.24 17.54
N ARG A 320 -8.99 12.55 17.38
CA ARG A 320 -9.72 12.44 16.10
C ARG A 320 -10.15 13.81 15.56
N ALA A 321 -10.70 14.68 16.42
CA ALA A 321 -11.07 16.04 16.02
C ALA A 321 -9.87 16.91 15.61
N LEU A 322 -8.73 16.77 16.30
CA LEU A 322 -7.49 17.46 15.93
C LEU A 322 -6.87 16.90 14.63
N ALA A 323 -7.01 15.60 14.37
CA ALA A 323 -6.59 14.98 13.12
C ALA A 323 -7.44 15.45 11.92
N ALA A 324 -8.74 15.61 12.11
CA ALA A 324 -9.62 16.21 11.11
C ALA A 324 -9.17 17.65 10.76
N GLY A 325 -8.88 18.48 11.77
CA GLY A 325 -8.31 19.82 11.58
C GLY A 325 -6.98 19.79 10.82
N TRP A 326 -6.06 18.90 11.21
CA TRP A 326 -4.76 18.73 10.56
C TRP A 326 -4.89 18.33 9.08
N VAL A 327 -5.69 17.31 8.75
CA VAL A 327 -5.88 16.86 7.37
C VAL A 327 -6.55 17.94 6.51
N ARG A 328 -7.52 18.68 7.05
CA ARG A 328 -8.11 19.85 6.36
C ARG A 328 -7.03 20.90 6.04
N GLY A 329 -6.16 21.19 7.00
CA GLY A 329 -5.05 22.15 6.83
C GLY A 329 -3.98 21.68 5.83
N VAL A 330 -3.60 20.39 5.85
CA VAL A 330 -2.69 19.79 4.86
C VAL A 330 -3.29 19.83 3.46
N ALA A 331 -4.56 19.45 3.30
CA ALA A 331 -5.26 19.50 2.02
C ALA A 331 -5.38 20.91 1.45
N ALA A 332 -5.50 21.93 2.32
CA ALA A 332 -5.47 23.33 1.94
C ALA A 332 -4.06 23.84 1.59
N LEU A 333 -3.03 23.39 2.31
CA LEU A 333 -1.61 23.72 2.05
C LEU A 333 -1.16 23.21 0.68
N ILE A 334 -1.45 21.95 0.36
CA ILE A 334 -1.07 21.33 -0.94
C ILE A 334 -2.04 21.71 -2.08
N GLY A 335 -3.12 22.44 -1.79
CA GLY A 335 -4.11 22.86 -2.79
C GLY A 335 -5.00 21.75 -3.34
N TRP A 336 -5.14 20.60 -2.65
CA TRP A 336 -5.83 19.41 -3.17
C TRP A 336 -7.26 19.65 -3.65
N ARG A 337 -7.97 20.55 -2.95
CA ARG A 337 -9.36 20.95 -3.23
C ARG A 337 -9.54 21.89 -4.43
N LYS A 338 -8.45 22.30 -5.10
CA LYS A 338 -8.52 23.07 -6.35
C LYS A 338 -8.62 22.12 -7.53
N GLU A 339 -9.36 22.52 -8.56
CA GLU A 339 -9.32 21.84 -9.85
C GLU A 339 -7.91 21.89 -10.45
N VAL A 340 -7.56 20.84 -11.19
CA VAL A 340 -6.26 20.67 -11.83
C VAL A 340 -6.28 21.33 -13.20
N GLY A 341 -5.36 22.29 -13.42
CA GLY A 341 -5.10 22.83 -14.76
C GLY A 341 -4.45 21.79 -15.66
N ALA A 342 -4.47 22.02 -16.98
CA ALA A 342 -3.97 21.05 -17.97
C ALA A 342 -2.52 20.61 -17.67
N MET A 343 -2.32 19.29 -17.47
CA MET A 343 -1.06 18.67 -17.03
C MET A 343 -0.06 18.47 -18.18
N GLU A 344 0.25 19.53 -18.94
CA GLU A 344 1.09 19.47 -20.15
C GLU A 344 2.61 19.64 -19.91
N VAL A 345 3.05 19.82 -18.65
CA VAL A 345 4.46 20.05 -18.29
C VAL A 345 4.93 19.05 -17.23
N ASP A 346 6.10 18.43 -17.45
CA ASP A 346 6.65 17.37 -16.59
C ASP A 346 6.82 17.83 -15.13
N ASP A 347 7.32 19.05 -14.90
CA ASP A 347 7.49 19.65 -13.56
C ASP A 347 6.17 19.65 -12.74
N VAL A 348 5.03 19.87 -13.42
CA VAL A 348 3.69 19.88 -12.79
C VAL A 348 3.23 18.46 -12.46
N GLN A 349 3.68 17.45 -13.21
CA GLN A 349 3.37 16.05 -12.93
C GLN A 349 4.17 15.55 -11.71
N GLU A 350 5.44 15.94 -11.57
CA GLU A 350 6.24 15.64 -10.37
C GLU A 350 5.68 16.35 -9.13
N GLU A 351 5.30 17.64 -9.22
CA GLU A 351 4.69 18.36 -8.10
C GLU A 351 3.39 17.69 -7.63
N GLU A 352 2.52 17.26 -8.55
CA GLU A 352 1.27 16.57 -8.21
C GLU A 352 1.48 15.12 -7.73
N GLU A 353 2.53 14.42 -8.17
CA GLU A 353 2.95 13.15 -7.57
C GLU A 353 3.40 13.34 -6.11
N GLN A 354 4.23 14.35 -5.84
CA GLN A 354 4.69 14.66 -4.50
C GLN A 354 3.54 15.09 -3.59
N LYS A 355 2.56 15.87 -4.08
CA LYS A 355 1.32 16.19 -3.35
C LYS A 355 0.50 14.95 -3.03
N ALA A 356 0.27 14.08 -4.02
CA ALA A 356 -0.51 12.86 -3.86
C ALA A 356 0.15 11.91 -2.84
N THR A 357 1.46 11.72 -2.95
CA THR A 357 2.26 10.89 -2.02
C THR A 357 2.25 11.46 -0.60
N SER A 358 2.40 12.78 -0.46
CA SER A 358 2.35 13.47 0.84
C SER A 358 0.99 13.32 1.51
N LEU A 359 -0.10 13.46 0.76
CA LEU A 359 -1.47 13.24 1.26
C LEU A 359 -1.70 11.77 1.62
N ALA A 360 -1.26 10.83 0.78
CA ALA A 360 -1.41 9.40 1.00
C ALA A 360 -0.76 8.95 2.31
N LEU A 361 0.49 9.37 2.55
CA LEU A 361 1.21 9.09 3.79
C LEU A 361 0.59 9.81 5.00
N THR A 362 0.07 11.03 4.82
CA THR A 362 -0.69 11.76 5.87
C THR A 362 -1.94 10.98 6.29
N LEU A 363 -2.65 10.36 5.34
CA LEU A 363 -3.83 9.52 5.62
C LEU A 363 -3.46 8.15 6.20
N ALA A 364 -2.30 7.59 5.84
CA ALA A 364 -1.79 6.37 6.46
C ALA A 364 -1.49 6.55 7.97
N GLU A 365 -0.99 7.72 8.38
CA GLU A 365 -0.84 8.08 9.80
C GLU A 365 -2.18 8.28 10.53
N VAL A 366 -3.25 8.63 9.80
CA VAL A 366 -4.62 8.68 10.36
C VAL A 366 -5.18 7.28 10.57
N GLU A 367 -4.92 6.36 9.63
CA GLU A 367 -5.33 4.96 9.71
C GLU A 367 -4.58 4.23 10.83
N SER A 368 -3.25 4.32 10.87
CA SER A 368 -2.41 3.64 11.86
C SER A 368 -2.68 4.11 13.30
N GLY A 369 -3.10 5.36 13.48
CA GLY A 369 -3.42 5.96 14.78
C GLY A 369 -4.87 5.79 15.27
N ASP A 370 -5.75 5.10 14.51
CA ASP A 370 -7.21 5.06 14.73
C ASP A 370 -7.84 6.47 14.81
N LEU A 371 -7.37 7.40 13.98
CA LEU A 371 -7.71 8.83 14.05
C LEU A 371 -8.97 9.24 13.25
N HIS A 372 -9.69 8.27 12.68
CA HIS A 372 -11.02 8.43 12.08
C HIS A 372 -12.04 7.45 12.70
N ARG A 373 -13.35 7.72 12.57
CA ARG A 373 -14.42 6.75 12.85
C ARG A 373 -15.72 7.14 12.16
N GLU A 374 -16.28 6.21 11.40
CA GLU A 374 -17.58 6.39 10.71
C GLU A 374 -18.73 6.70 11.68
N GLY A 375 -19.70 7.48 11.19
CA GLY A 375 -20.94 7.80 11.90
C GLY A 375 -20.76 8.71 13.13
N ARG A 376 -19.66 9.47 13.20
CA ARG A 376 -19.41 10.42 14.29
C ARG A 376 -18.93 11.78 13.78
N ASN A 377 -19.63 12.82 14.21
CA ASN A 377 -19.32 14.24 14.00
C ASN A 377 -18.09 14.69 14.83
N GLU A 378 -16.95 14.03 14.62
CA GLU A 378 -15.66 14.33 15.24
C GLU A 378 -14.82 15.23 14.31
N GLY A 379 -15.46 16.23 13.68
CA GLY A 379 -14.85 17.25 12.81
C GLY A 379 -14.53 16.83 11.36
N TRP A 380 -14.76 15.55 11.01
CA TRP A 380 -14.42 14.93 9.72
C TRP A 380 -15.42 15.19 8.57
N GLU A 381 -16.57 15.80 8.87
CA GLU A 381 -17.63 16.13 7.92
C GLU A 381 -17.09 16.89 6.69
N GLY A 382 -17.44 16.41 5.49
CA GLY A 382 -17.00 16.98 4.22
C GLY A 382 -15.49 16.94 3.94
N ILE A 383 -14.66 16.35 4.82
CA ILE A 383 -13.22 16.22 4.56
C ILE A 383 -12.99 15.11 3.54
N LEU A 384 -13.35 13.87 3.87
CA LEU A 384 -13.02 12.69 3.06
C LEU A 384 -13.64 12.78 1.66
N GLU A 385 -14.91 13.21 1.55
CA GLU A 385 -15.58 13.50 0.28
C GLU A 385 -14.74 14.47 -0.59
N SER A 386 -14.33 15.62 -0.05
CA SER A 386 -13.51 16.60 -0.79
C SER A 386 -12.11 16.10 -1.19
N LEU A 387 -11.61 15.06 -0.52
CA LEU A 387 -10.36 14.40 -0.91
C LEU A 387 -10.59 13.40 -2.04
N VAL A 388 -11.75 12.73 -2.07
CA VAL A 388 -12.18 11.85 -3.17
C VAL A 388 -12.44 12.68 -4.44
N GLU A 389 -13.17 13.79 -4.33
CA GLU A 389 -13.39 14.74 -5.44
C GLU A 389 -12.05 15.26 -6.01
N GLY A 390 -11.14 15.73 -5.14
CA GLY A 390 -9.81 16.17 -5.54
C GLY A 390 -8.90 15.05 -6.08
N SER A 391 -9.19 13.79 -5.80
CA SER A 391 -8.50 12.63 -6.38
C SER A 391 -9.09 12.27 -7.75
N LEU A 392 -10.40 12.40 -7.93
CA LEU A 392 -11.09 12.10 -9.18
C LEU A 392 -10.79 13.13 -10.27
N SER A 393 -10.71 14.42 -9.93
CA SER A 393 -10.27 15.45 -10.88
C SER A 393 -8.85 15.18 -11.40
N ARG A 394 -7.95 14.71 -10.51
CA ARG A 394 -6.59 14.26 -10.86
C ARG A 394 -6.58 13.05 -11.78
N LEU A 395 -7.42 12.04 -11.53
CA LEU A 395 -7.53 10.87 -12.42
C LEU A 395 -8.14 11.23 -13.79
N GLY A 396 -9.10 12.16 -13.82
CA GLY A 396 -9.70 12.67 -15.05
C GLY A 396 -8.74 13.46 -15.94
N ALA A 397 -7.70 14.08 -15.36
CA ALA A 397 -6.66 14.82 -16.08
C ALA A 397 -5.64 13.94 -16.84
N SER A 398 -5.86 12.62 -16.92
CA SER A 398 -4.93 11.64 -17.52
C SER A 398 -3.49 11.73 -16.97
N PRO A 399 -3.29 11.59 -15.65
CA PRO A 399 -2.01 11.84 -15.00
C PRO A 399 -0.98 10.75 -15.32
N SER A 400 0.31 11.04 -15.09
CA SER A 400 1.41 10.07 -15.23
C SER A 400 1.18 8.79 -14.42
N THR A 401 1.87 7.69 -14.77
CA THR A 401 1.77 6.42 -14.05
C THR A 401 2.05 6.55 -12.54
N PRO A 402 3.18 7.12 -12.07
CA PRO A 402 3.44 7.22 -10.64
C PRO A 402 2.49 8.21 -9.91
N THR A 403 2.17 9.36 -10.50
CA THR A 403 1.13 10.28 -9.97
C THR A 403 -0.20 9.52 -9.77
N ARG A 404 -0.58 8.67 -10.72
CA ARG A 404 -1.79 7.84 -10.68
C ARG A 404 -1.72 6.77 -9.60
N GLU A 405 -0.59 6.12 -9.38
CA GLU A 405 -0.42 5.13 -8.30
C GLU A 405 -0.56 5.80 -6.92
N ALA A 406 -0.02 7.00 -6.74
CA ALA A 406 -0.15 7.79 -5.52
C ALA A 406 -1.61 8.23 -5.27
N VAL A 407 -2.30 8.79 -6.28
CA VAL A 407 -3.73 9.15 -6.20
C VAL A 407 -4.61 7.92 -5.92
N THR A 408 -4.29 6.77 -6.50
CA THR A 408 -4.99 5.51 -6.24
C THR A 408 -4.77 5.03 -4.79
N LEU A 409 -3.59 5.29 -4.21
CA LEU A 409 -3.31 4.97 -2.80
C LEU A 409 -4.04 5.93 -1.83
N VAL A 410 -4.21 7.21 -2.19
CA VAL A 410 -5.12 8.14 -1.49
C VAL A 410 -6.53 7.58 -1.46
N LEU A 411 -7.14 7.29 -2.62
CA LEU A 411 -8.49 6.74 -2.72
C LEU A 411 -8.66 5.42 -1.96
N GLY A 412 -7.71 4.49 -2.12
CA GLY A 412 -7.74 3.21 -1.42
C GLY A 412 -7.66 3.37 0.10
N THR A 413 -6.97 4.40 0.61
CA THR A 413 -6.87 4.69 2.05
C THR A 413 -8.12 5.39 2.58
N ILE A 414 -8.72 6.32 1.81
CA ILE A 414 -10.02 6.90 2.17
C ILE A 414 -11.10 5.80 2.26
N LEU A 415 -11.13 4.86 1.31
CA LEU A 415 -12.05 3.72 1.29
C LEU A 415 -11.97 2.85 2.56
N ARG A 416 -10.76 2.66 3.12
CA ARG A 416 -10.57 1.93 4.40
C ARG A 416 -10.93 2.76 5.62
N LEU A 417 -10.72 4.08 5.58
CA LEU A 417 -11.10 5.02 6.65
C LEU A 417 -12.62 5.21 6.74
N SER A 418 -13.29 5.40 5.60
CA SER A 418 -14.75 5.37 5.47
C SER A 418 -15.19 4.89 4.09
N PHE A 419 -16.01 3.85 4.08
CA PHE A 419 -16.68 3.41 2.85
C PHE A 419 -17.75 4.42 2.43
N ALA A 420 -18.51 4.96 3.39
CA ALA A 420 -19.60 5.89 3.13
C ALA A 420 -19.18 7.15 2.36
N SER A 421 -18.00 7.71 2.66
CA SER A 421 -17.44 8.86 1.91
C SER A 421 -16.96 8.52 0.49
N THR A 422 -16.90 7.24 0.12
CA THR A 422 -16.50 6.78 -1.23
C THR A 422 -17.64 6.19 -2.05
N ASP A 423 -18.71 5.68 -1.43
CA ASP A 423 -19.77 4.87 -2.06
C ASP A 423 -20.39 5.53 -3.30
N ALA A 424 -20.82 6.79 -3.17
CA ALA A 424 -21.38 7.60 -4.27
C ALA A 424 -20.40 7.81 -5.46
N TYR A 425 -19.10 7.65 -5.21
CA TYR A 425 -18.02 7.86 -6.17
C TYR A 425 -17.48 6.56 -6.79
N ILE A 426 -17.82 5.38 -6.24
CA ILE A 426 -17.34 4.07 -6.74
C ILE A 426 -17.51 3.90 -8.26
N PRO A 427 -18.64 4.28 -8.90
CA PRO A 427 -18.78 4.18 -10.35
C PRO A 427 -17.74 4.98 -11.14
N GLN A 428 -17.35 6.17 -10.64
CA GLN A 428 -16.36 7.03 -11.28
C GLN A 428 -14.94 6.49 -11.07
N ILE A 429 -14.64 5.99 -9.86
CA ILE A 429 -13.38 5.31 -9.55
C ILE A 429 -13.20 4.09 -10.46
N LEU A 430 -14.21 3.22 -10.57
CA LEU A 430 -14.18 2.05 -11.44
C LEU A 430 -14.06 2.42 -12.92
N ALA A 431 -14.77 3.46 -13.40
CA ALA A 431 -14.63 3.93 -14.77
C ALA A 431 -13.20 4.40 -15.09
N SER A 432 -12.53 5.07 -14.15
CA SER A 432 -11.12 5.45 -14.32
C SER A 432 -10.18 4.24 -14.35
N LEU A 433 -10.40 3.24 -13.48
CA LEU A 433 -9.61 1.99 -13.46
C LEU A 433 -9.86 1.10 -14.70
N ALA A 434 -11.03 1.25 -15.35
CA ALA A 434 -11.34 0.64 -16.64
C ALA A 434 -10.62 1.34 -17.81
N SER A 435 -10.48 2.67 -17.79
CA SER A 435 -9.77 3.40 -18.85
C SER A 435 -8.24 3.35 -18.73
N THR A 436 -7.71 3.02 -17.55
CA THR A 436 -6.26 2.90 -17.36
C THR A 436 -5.74 1.55 -17.85
N PRO A 437 -4.79 1.50 -18.81
CA PRO A 437 -4.14 0.25 -19.19
C PRO A 437 -3.29 -0.28 -18.02
N SER A 438 -3.33 -1.60 -17.81
CA SER A 438 -2.33 -2.27 -16.98
C SER A 438 -0.97 -2.18 -17.67
N PRO A 439 0.13 -1.88 -16.96
CA PRO A 439 1.47 -2.23 -17.46
C PRO A 439 1.56 -3.76 -17.68
N SER A 440 2.58 -4.18 -18.42
CA SER A 440 2.77 -5.57 -18.83
C SER A 440 2.91 -6.53 -17.62
N ILE A 441 2.63 -7.81 -17.90
CA ILE A 441 2.36 -8.93 -16.97
C ILE A 441 3.28 -9.00 -15.73
N SER A 442 4.53 -8.54 -15.84
CA SER A 442 5.58 -8.67 -14.81
C SER A 442 5.34 -7.90 -13.51
N THR A 443 4.57 -6.80 -13.51
CA THR A 443 4.37 -5.96 -12.32
C THR A 443 2.93 -5.41 -12.21
N PRO A 444 2.05 -5.98 -11.35
CA PRO A 444 0.74 -5.41 -11.09
C PRO A 444 0.85 -4.15 -10.22
N SER A 445 0.07 -3.11 -10.53
CA SER A 445 0.00 -1.89 -9.71
C SER A 445 -0.41 -2.20 -8.26
N PRO A 446 0.46 -1.97 -7.26
CA PRO A 446 0.17 -2.35 -5.89
C PRO A 446 -1.02 -1.54 -5.33
N SER A 447 -1.02 -0.22 -5.55
CA SER A 447 -2.09 0.69 -5.10
C SER A 447 -3.46 0.30 -5.63
N ALA A 448 -3.57 -0.02 -6.93
CA ALA A 448 -4.83 -0.43 -7.54
C ALA A 448 -5.29 -1.80 -7.03
N SER A 449 -4.38 -2.77 -6.89
CA SER A 449 -4.71 -4.08 -6.33
C SER A 449 -5.21 -3.99 -4.87
N LEU A 450 -4.64 -3.08 -4.08
CA LEU A 450 -5.00 -2.86 -2.68
C LEU A 450 -6.34 -2.12 -2.56
N LEU A 451 -6.61 -1.12 -3.41
CA LEU A 451 -7.93 -0.49 -3.51
C LEU A 451 -9.01 -1.52 -3.86
N LEU A 452 -8.81 -2.28 -4.94
CA LEU A 452 -9.81 -3.24 -5.44
C LEU A 452 -10.06 -4.40 -4.47
N THR A 453 -9.02 -4.90 -3.79
CA THR A 453 -9.20 -5.92 -2.74
C THR A 453 -9.88 -5.36 -1.50
N SER A 454 -9.54 -4.14 -1.06
CA SER A 454 -10.27 -3.45 0.03
C SER A 454 -11.76 -3.34 -0.32
N LEU A 455 -12.07 -2.89 -1.53
CA LEU A 455 -13.42 -2.73 -2.04
C LEU A 455 -14.19 -4.08 -2.01
N LEU A 456 -13.60 -5.16 -2.51
CA LEU A 456 -14.17 -6.51 -2.41
C LEU A 456 -14.44 -6.94 -0.95
N THR A 457 -13.58 -6.60 0.01
CA THR A 457 -13.81 -6.94 1.44
C THR A 457 -14.95 -6.17 2.09
N HIS A 458 -15.31 -4.97 1.59
CA HIS A 458 -16.50 -4.26 2.06
C HIS A 458 -17.79 -4.83 1.47
N HIS A 459 -17.82 -5.12 0.17
CA HIS A 459 -19.01 -5.64 -0.50
C HIS A 459 -19.34 -7.11 -0.15
N THR A 460 -18.33 -7.95 0.12
CA THR A 460 -18.53 -9.32 0.64
C THR A 460 -19.14 -9.34 2.05
N ARG A 461 -18.78 -8.38 2.92
CA ARG A 461 -19.32 -8.28 4.29
C ARG A 461 -20.76 -7.75 4.37
N SER A 462 -21.27 -7.12 3.31
CA SER A 462 -22.51 -6.32 3.34
C SER A 462 -23.63 -6.84 2.42
N LEU A 463 -23.46 -8.03 1.81
CA LEU A 463 -24.36 -8.60 0.79
C LEU A 463 -24.50 -7.78 -0.51
N THR A 464 -23.70 -6.72 -0.69
CA THR A 464 -23.75 -5.79 -1.84
C THR A 464 -22.79 -6.20 -2.98
N LEU A 465 -22.19 -7.39 -2.93
CA LEU A 465 -21.36 -7.92 -4.03
C LEU A 465 -22.08 -7.95 -5.40
N PRO A 466 -23.40 -8.22 -5.50
CA PRO A 466 -24.17 -8.04 -6.74
C PRO A 466 -24.15 -6.62 -7.32
N THR A 467 -24.30 -5.58 -6.49
CA THR A 467 -24.33 -4.19 -6.99
C THR A 467 -22.95 -3.74 -7.44
N LEU A 468 -21.89 -4.20 -6.77
CA LEU A 468 -20.52 -4.03 -7.24
C LEU A 468 -20.27 -4.72 -8.58
N LEU A 469 -20.70 -5.97 -8.76
CA LEU A 469 -20.56 -6.67 -10.04
C LEU A 469 -21.19 -5.88 -11.18
N LEU A 470 -22.39 -5.33 -10.96
CA LEU A 470 -23.06 -4.50 -11.94
C LEU A 470 -22.24 -3.23 -12.24
N GLN A 471 -21.75 -2.52 -11.21
CA GLN A 471 -20.89 -1.34 -11.39
C GLN A 471 -19.60 -1.66 -12.17
N VAL A 472 -18.91 -2.76 -11.86
CA VAL A 472 -17.73 -3.23 -12.60
C VAL A 472 -18.09 -3.56 -14.06
N SER A 473 -19.23 -4.23 -14.29
CA SER A 473 -19.72 -4.54 -15.64
C SER A 473 -20.10 -3.29 -16.46
N THR A 474 -20.55 -2.21 -15.81
CA THR A 474 -20.81 -0.92 -16.47
C THR A 474 -19.52 -0.15 -16.75
N ALA A 475 -18.55 -0.16 -15.83
CA ALA A 475 -17.25 0.48 -16.04
C ALA A 475 -16.45 -0.19 -17.16
N LEU A 476 -16.40 -1.53 -17.19
CA LEU A 476 -15.75 -2.31 -18.24
C LEU A 476 -16.39 -2.12 -19.63
N ALA A 477 -17.65 -1.70 -19.69
CA ALA A 477 -18.39 -1.44 -20.93
C ALA A 477 -18.47 0.05 -21.31
N ALA A 478 -17.83 0.94 -20.56
CA ALA A 478 -17.70 2.34 -20.94
C ALA A 478 -16.88 2.44 -22.26
N PRO A 479 -17.18 3.38 -23.16
CA PRO A 479 -16.43 3.54 -24.42
C PRO A 479 -14.98 4.00 -24.21
N THR A 480 -14.62 4.40 -22.99
CA THR A 480 -13.25 4.72 -22.55
C THR A 480 -12.49 3.52 -21.98
N SER A 481 -13.13 2.34 -21.87
CA SER A 481 -12.57 1.12 -21.28
C SER A 481 -11.48 0.50 -22.14
N MET A 482 -10.36 0.12 -21.52
CA MET A 482 -9.24 -0.55 -22.17
C MET A 482 -9.34 -2.08 -22.02
N PRO A 483 -9.03 -2.86 -23.08
CA PRO A 483 -9.22 -4.33 -23.07
C PRO A 483 -8.28 -5.06 -22.10
N ASN A 484 -7.16 -4.43 -21.73
CA ASN A 484 -6.18 -4.87 -20.74
C ASN A 484 -6.13 -3.86 -19.56
N SER A 485 -7.28 -3.51 -19.00
CA SER A 485 -7.39 -2.55 -17.89
C SER A 485 -7.09 -3.18 -16.52
N LEU A 486 -6.91 -2.34 -15.49
CA LEU A 486 -6.66 -2.81 -14.12
C LEU A 486 -7.81 -3.65 -13.56
N LEU A 487 -9.05 -3.45 -14.04
CA LEU A 487 -10.21 -4.29 -13.73
C LEU A 487 -10.21 -5.66 -14.43
N THR A 488 -9.30 -5.90 -15.39
CA THR A 488 -9.10 -7.20 -16.04
C THR A 488 -7.85 -7.94 -15.56
N ALA A 489 -7.09 -7.37 -14.62
CA ALA A 489 -5.86 -7.96 -14.10
C ALA A 489 -6.14 -9.29 -13.36
N HIS A 490 -5.35 -10.32 -13.63
CA HIS A 490 -5.52 -11.68 -13.08
C HIS A 490 -5.64 -11.69 -11.55
N SER A 491 -4.83 -10.88 -10.85
CA SER A 491 -4.86 -10.77 -9.38
C SER A 491 -6.20 -10.29 -8.83
N PHE A 492 -6.87 -9.35 -9.52
CA PHE A 492 -8.22 -8.90 -9.18
C PHE A 492 -9.26 -9.95 -9.54
N LEU A 493 -9.20 -10.55 -10.73
CA LEU A 493 -10.16 -11.57 -11.16
C LEU A 493 -10.14 -12.81 -10.24
N ALA A 494 -8.96 -13.25 -9.78
CA ALA A 494 -8.82 -14.34 -8.82
C ALA A 494 -9.28 -13.96 -7.40
N ALA A 495 -9.25 -12.67 -7.03
CA ALA A 495 -9.85 -12.17 -5.80
C ALA A 495 -11.38 -12.09 -5.89
N LEU A 496 -11.91 -11.65 -7.04
CA LEU A 496 -13.34 -11.60 -7.35
C LEU A 496 -13.96 -13.02 -7.36
N GLU A 497 -13.32 -14.00 -8.00
CA GLU A 497 -13.74 -15.40 -7.98
C GLU A 497 -13.83 -15.98 -6.57
N ARG A 498 -12.87 -15.65 -5.69
CA ARG A 498 -12.92 -16.02 -4.26
C ARG A 498 -13.98 -15.25 -3.46
N ALA A 499 -14.35 -14.05 -3.87
CA ALA A 499 -15.45 -13.31 -3.27
C ALA A 499 -16.82 -13.91 -3.66
N LEU A 500 -16.96 -14.35 -4.92
CA LEU A 500 -18.21 -14.86 -5.48
C LEU A 500 -18.55 -16.29 -5.03
N SER A 501 -17.56 -17.15 -4.81
CA SER A 501 -17.78 -18.47 -4.21
C SER A 501 -18.27 -18.42 -2.75
N GLY A 502 -18.17 -17.26 -2.10
CA GLY A 502 -18.79 -16.97 -0.79
C GLY A 502 -20.20 -16.38 -0.84
N LEU A 503 -20.79 -16.15 -2.02
CA LEU A 503 -22.07 -15.45 -2.17
C LEU A 503 -23.27 -16.38 -1.90
N VAL A 504 -23.86 -16.26 -0.71
CA VAL A 504 -24.98 -17.10 -0.28
C VAL A 504 -26.35 -16.49 -0.67
N GLY A 505 -27.22 -17.31 -1.26
CA GLY A 505 -28.65 -17.03 -1.43
C GLY A 505 -29.15 -17.04 -2.88
N LEU A 506 -30.04 -17.99 -3.21
CA LEU A 506 -30.52 -18.18 -4.59
C LEU A 506 -31.17 -16.91 -5.20
N VAL A 507 -31.81 -16.06 -4.39
CA VAL A 507 -32.50 -14.84 -4.85
C VAL A 507 -31.51 -13.71 -5.18
N SER A 508 -30.46 -13.51 -4.38
CA SER A 508 -29.41 -12.52 -4.68
C SER A 508 -28.57 -12.97 -5.88
N VAL A 509 -28.29 -14.27 -5.99
CA VAL A 509 -27.67 -14.88 -7.19
C VAL A 509 -28.50 -14.60 -8.44
N ARG A 510 -29.80 -14.94 -8.40
CA ARG A 510 -30.76 -14.67 -9.48
C ARG A 510 -30.80 -13.20 -9.88
N ASN A 511 -31.02 -12.29 -8.93
CA ASN A 511 -31.24 -10.89 -9.26
C ASN A 511 -29.98 -10.25 -9.88
N CYS A 512 -28.79 -10.72 -9.51
CA CYS A 512 -27.53 -10.32 -10.14
C CYS A 512 -27.41 -10.87 -11.57
N TRP A 513 -27.77 -12.14 -11.78
CA TRP A 513 -27.78 -12.80 -13.09
C TRP A 513 -28.74 -12.10 -14.06
N ASP A 514 -30.00 -11.94 -13.66
CA ASP A 514 -31.04 -11.28 -14.44
C ASP A 514 -30.66 -9.82 -14.78
N ALA A 515 -29.97 -9.10 -13.88
CA ALA A 515 -29.49 -7.73 -14.12
C ALA A 515 -28.29 -7.64 -15.10
N LEU A 516 -27.28 -8.50 -14.94
CA LEU A 516 -26.13 -8.57 -15.86
C LEU A 516 -26.58 -8.98 -17.27
N ILE A 517 -27.53 -9.92 -17.37
CA ILE A 517 -28.16 -10.32 -18.62
C ILE A 517 -28.92 -9.15 -19.24
N LYS A 518 -29.78 -8.43 -18.49
CA LYS A 518 -30.53 -7.30 -19.04
C LYS A 518 -29.61 -6.25 -19.68
N ALA A 519 -28.51 -5.92 -19.02
CA ALA A 519 -27.53 -4.96 -19.52
C ALA A 519 -26.82 -5.47 -20.81
N LEU A 520 -26.54 -6.78 -20.91
CA LEU A 520 -25.99 -7.41 -22.12
C LEU A 520 -27.02 -7.47 -23.27
N VAL A 521 -28.30 -7.75 -22.95
CA VAL A 521 -29.44 -7.80 -23.88
C VAL A 521 -29.74 -6.42 -24.47
N GLU A 522 -29.42 -5.34 -23.77
CA GLU A 522 -29.56 -3.97 -24.27
C GLU A 522 -28.42 -3.54 -25.21
N GLU A 523 -27.22 -4.12 -25.10
CA GLU A 523 -26.05 -3.77 -25.92
C GLU A 523 -25.89 -4.60 -27.19
N LEU A 524 -26.16 -5.90 -27.16
CA LEU A 524 -26.04 -6.77 -28.36
C LEU A 524 -26.95 -6.41 -29.55
N PRO A 525 -28.16 -5.82 -29.39
CA PRO A 525 -28.96 -5.35 -30.52
C PRO A 525 -28.27 -4.25 -31.35
N SER A 526 -27.42 -3.43 -30.73
CA SER A 526 -26.63 -2.37 -31.37
C SER A 526 -25.56 -2.90 -32.33
N LEU A 527 -25.17 -4.18 -32.21
CA LEU A 527 -24.25 -4.85 -33.12
C LEU A 527 -24.93 -5.27 -34.44
N LYS A 528 -26.24 -5.08 -34.58
CA LYS A 528 -26.91 -5.18 -35.88
C LYS A 528 -26.59 -3.92 -36.69
N PRO A 529 -25.97 -4.01 -37.88
CA PRO A 529 -25.95 -2.87 -38.77
C PRO A 529 -27.39 -2.47 -39.08
N SER A 530 -27.66 -1.16 -39.11
CA SER A 530 -28.96 -0.64 -39.55
C SER A 530 -29.35 -1.30 -40.87
N PRO A 531 -30.63 -1.69 -41.07
CA PRO A 531 -31.09 -1.96 -42.42
C PRO A 531 -30.78 -0.73 -43.27
N ALA A 532 -30.06 -0.95 -44.39
CA ALA A 532 -30.05 0.04 -45.45
C ALA A 532 -31.50 0.14 -45.96
N ALA A 533 -32.00 1.36 -46.15
CA ALA A 533 -33.37 1.55 -46.60
C ALA A 533 -33.56 0.92 -47.98
N GLU A 534 -34.38 -0.14 -48.05
CA GLU A 534 -34.87 -0.72 -49.30
C GLU A 534 -35.91 0.25 -49.88
N GLY A 535 -35.40 1.23 -50.64
CA GLY A 535 -36.20 2.11 -51.48
C GLY A 535 -36.09 1.65 -52.93
N GLU A 536 -37.07 0.89 -53.40
CA GLU A 536 -37.28 0.66 -54.83
C GLU A 536 -37.74 1.96 -55.50
N GLY A 537 -37.26 2.23 -56.71
CA GLY A 537 -37.56 3.45 -57.44
C GLY A 537 -36.57 3.68 -58.59
N GLU A 538 -36.92 3.20 -59.78
CA GLU A 538 -36.22 3.54 -61.03
C GLU A 538 -36.70 4.92 -61.52
N GLU A 539 -35.78 5.82 -61.89
CA GLU A 539 -35.92 6.67 -63.08
C GLU A 539 -34.56 7.32 -63.47
N GLU A 540 -34.53 8.01 -64.61
CA GLU A 540 -33.31 8.28 -65.38
C GLU A 540 -32.45 9.50 -64.95
N ALA A 541 -31.26 9.54 -65.57
CA ALA A 541 -30.52 10.73 -66.04
C ALA A 541 -29.23 11.19 -65.30
N THR A 542 -28.14 11.08 -66.08
CA THR A 542 -26.85 11.83 -66.09
C THR A 542 -25.90 11.85 -64.87
N PRO A 543 -24.57 11.85 -65.09
CA PRO A 543 -23.57 11.76 -64.02
C PRO A 543 -22.78 13.07 -63.77
N GLU A 544 -22.40 13.34 -62.51
CA GLU A 544 -21.14 14.05 -62.18
C GLU A 544 -20.64 13.70 -60.75
N PRO A 545 -19.31 13.70 -60.48
CA PRO A 545 -18.76 13.09 -59.26
C PRO A 545 -18.50 14.10 -58.12
N SER A 546 -19.38 14.15 -57.12
CA SER A 546 -19.11 14.88 -55.86
C SER A 546 -18.41 13.99 -54.81
N LYS A 547 -17.52 14.60 -54.02
CA LYS A 547 -16.56 13.87 -53.17
C LYS A 547 -17.24 13.25 -51.94
N LYS A 548 -17.25 11.92 -51.83
CA LYS A 548 -17.69 11.19 -50.63
C LYS A 548 -16.82 11.57 -49.41
N ARG A 549 -17.30 12.49 -48.58
CA ARG A 549 -16.72 12.81 -47.27
C ARG A 549 -16.89 11.61 -46.35
N ARG A 550 -15.84 10.79 -46.22
CA ARG A 550 -15.82 9.56 -45.41
C ARG A 550 -16.11 9.89 -43.95
N LYS A 551 -17.35 9.71 -43.52
CA LYS A 551 -17.70 9.64 -42.10
C LYS A 551 -16.99 8.42 -41.53
N VAL A 552 -16.23 8.61 -40.45
CA VAL A 552 -15.60 7.50 -39.72
C VAL A 552 -16.58 7.17 -38.60
N ASP A 553 -17.35 6.11 -38.79
CA ASP A 553 -18.30 5.63 -37.78
C ASP A 553 -17.53 4.85 -36.71
N SER A 554 -16.87 5.59 -35.80
CA SER A 554 -16.05 5.06 -34.71
C SER A 554 -16.86 4.52 -33.52
N SER A 555 -18.11 4.11 -33.75
CA SER A 555 -19.07 3.72 -32.71
C SER A 555 -19.21 2.21 -32.51
N SER A 556 -18.84 1.37 -33.49
CA SER A 556 -19.00 -0.08 -33.39
C SER A 556 -17.95 -0.76 -32.49
N GLU A 557 -16.68 -0.35 -32.59
CA GLU A 557 -15.57 -1.03 -31.90
C GLU A 557 -15.69 -0.96 -30.37
N GLY A 558 -16.14 0.18 -29.82
CA GLY A 558 -16.41 0.32 -28.39
C GLY A 558 -17.57 -0.58 -27.90
N SER A 559 -18.59 -0.79 -28.74
CA SER A 559 -19.71 -1.68 -28.42
C SER A 559 -19.33 -3.15 -28.42
N GLU A 560 -18.41 -3.58 -29.31
CA GLU A 560 -17.86 -4.95 -29.29
C GLU A 560 -16.98 -5.20 -28.06
N ALA A 561 -16.13 -4.23 -27.70
CA ALA A 561 -15.26 -4.32 -26.52
C ALA A 561 -16.05 -4.41 -25.20
N GLY A 562 -17.10 -3.59 -25.04
CA GLY A 562 -17.93 -3.61 -23.83
C GLY A 562 -18.71 -4.91 -23.66
N ALA A 563 -19.35 -5.39 -24.73
CA ALA A 563 -20.04 -6.69 -24.72
C ALA A 563 -19.06 -7.84 -24.41
N SER A 564 -17.86 -7.82 -25.00
CA SER A 564 -16.78 -8.79 -24.73
C SER A 564 -16.41 -8.84 -23.25
N ALA A 565 -16.19 -7.68 -22.61
CA ALA A 565 -15.82 -7.62 -21.20
C ALA A 565 -16.94 -8.11 -20.27
N ARG A 566 -18.21 -7.79 -20.58
CA ARG A 566 -19.37 -8.31 -19.83
C ARG A 566 -19.56 -9.81 -19.96
N LEU A 567 -19.33 -10.38 -21.14
CA LEU A 567 -19.36 -11.84 -21.33
C LEU A 567 -18.30 -12.55 -20.48
N ARG A 568 -17.06 -12.03 -20.40
CA ARG A 568 -16.04 -12.60 -19.49
C ARG A 568 -16.45 -12.53 -18.02
N LEU A 569 -17.06 -11.42 -17.60
CA LEU A 569 -17.55 -11.24 -16.22
C LEU A 569 -18.72 -12.20 -15.92
N LEU A 570 -19.63 -12.43 -16.87
CA LEU A 570 -20.70 -13.44 -16.79
C LEU A 570 -20.16 -14.87 -16.73
N ALA A 571 -19.12 -15.20 -17.51
CA ALA A 571 -18.46 -16.50 -17.47
C ALA A 571 -17.79 -16.75 -16.10
N LEU A 572 -17.03 -15.78 -15.59
CA LEU A 572 -16.43 -15.85 -14.26
C LEU A 572 -17.50 -15.97 -13.17
N TYR A 573 -18.62 -15.26 -13.30
CA TYR A 573 -19.75 -15.36 -12.38
C TYR A 573 -20.38 -16.76 -12.39
N ALA A 574 -20.73 -17.30 -13.56
CA ALA A 574 -21.24 -18.66 -13.70
C ALA A 574 -20.26 -19.71 -13.13
N ARG A 575 -18.96 -19.56 -13.41
CA ARG A 575 -17.89 -20.45 -12.90
C ARG A 575 -17.74 -20.44 -11.39
N SER A 576 -17.98 -19.31 -10.73
CA SER A 576 -17.58 -19.09 -9.33
C SER A 576 -18.68 -19.32 -8.28
N LEU A 577 -19.96 -19.28 -8.66
CA LEU A 577 -21.10 -19.36 -7.73
C LEU A 577 -21.15 -20.63 -6.85
N PRO A 578 -21.49 -20.53 -5.54
CA PRO A 578 -21.79 -21.71 -4.73
C PRO A 578 -23.17 -22.28 -5.06
N ALA A 579 -23.43 -23.52 -4.65
CA ALA A 579 -24.77 -24.11 -4.69
C ALA A 579 -25.65 -23.56 -3.54
N PRO A 580 -26.99 -23.47 -3.69
CA PRO A 580 -27.79 -23.87 -4.85
C PRO A 580 -27.75 -22.86 -6.01
N LEU A 581 -27.80 -23.39 -7.23
CA LEU A 581 -27.64 -22.63 -8.48
C LEU A 581 -28.99 -22.32 -9.15
N PRO A 582 -29.13 -21.22 -9.89
CA PRO A 582 -30.36 -20.84 -10.58
C PRO A 582 -30.54 -21.58 -11.91
N LEU A 583 -30.54 -22.92 -11.88
CA LEU A 583 -30.45 -23.79 -13.07
C LEU A 583 -31.44 -23.42 -14.19
N ALA A 584 -32.68 -23.08 -13.85
CA ALA A 584 -33.70 -22.70 -14.83
C ALA A 584 -33.40 -21.36 -15.54
N GLN A 585 -32.68 -20.42 -14.93
CA GLN A 585 -32.22 -19.19 -15.60
C GLN A 585 -30.96 -19.43 -16.42
N PHE A 586 -30.08 -20.35 -16.02
CA PHE A 586 -28.93 -20.76 -16.83
C PHE A 586 -29.39 -21.48 -18.11
N ASP A 587 -30.39 -22.35 -17.98
CA ASP A 587 -31.00 -23.06 -19.11
C ASP A 587 -31.72 -22.10 -20.06
N ALA A 588 -32.67 -21.30 -19.56
CA ALA A 588 -33.40 -20.33 -20.37
C ALA A 588 -32.47 -19.31 -21.04
N PHE A 589 -31.42 -18.83 -20.38
CA PHE A 589 -30.43 -17.96 -21.02
C PHE A 589 -29.65 -18.67 -22.14
N ALA A 590 -29.33 -19.95 -21.96
CA ALA A 590 -28.64 -20.75 -22.97
C ALA A 590 -29.53 -21.09 -24.18
N THR A 591 -30.82 -21.39 -23.97
CA THR A 591 -31.78 -21.71 -25.04
C THR A 591 -32.29 -20.47 -25.76
N ASP A 592 -32.66 -19.42 -25.01
CA ASP A 592 -33.50 -18.33 -25.52
C ASP A 592 -32.67 -17.10 -25.92
N PHE A 593 -31.44 -16.96 -25.39
CA PHE A 593 -30.54 -15.85 -25.72
C PHE A 593 -29.25 -16.30 -26.42
N LEU A 594 -28.41 -17.12 -25.79
CA LEU A 594 -27.11 -17.50 -26.35
C LEU A 594 -27.26 -18.25 -27.68
N THR A 595 -28.19 -19.21 -27.77
CA THR A 595 -28.41 -20.01 -28.98
C THR A 595 -28.92 -19.18 -30.16
N PRO A 596 -29.92 -18.27 -30.02
CA PRO A 596 -30.28 -17.31 -31.06
C PRO A 596 -29.18 -16.30 -31.40
N ALA A 597 -28.40 -15.82 -30.42
CA ALA A 597 -27.30 -14.88 -30.66
C ALA A 597 -26.23 -15.50 -31.58
N LEU A 598 -25.76 -16.71 -31.27
CA LEU A 598 -24.83 -17.49 -32.11
C LEU A 598 -25.41 -17.73 -33.52
N LYS A 599 -26.69 -18.12 -33.61
CA LYS A 599 -27.40 -18.30 -34.90
C LYS A 599 -27.54 -17.01 -35.71
N SER A 600 -27.43 -15.83 -35.09
CA SER A 600 -27.44 -14.54 -35.78
C SER A 600 -26.04 -14.09 -36.23
N LEU A 601 -25.03 -14.26 -35.36
CA LEU A 601 -23.62 -13.96 -35.65
C LEU A 601 -23.11 -14.84 -36.80
N GLY A 602 -23.33 -16.15 -36.74
CA GLY A 602 -22.92 -17.10 -37.78
C GLY A 602 -23.61 -16.90 -39.15
N LYS A 603 -24.75 -16.18 -39.19
CA LYS A 603 -25.36 -15.72 -40.46
C LYS A 603 -24.67 -14.47 -41.00
N SER A 604 -24.28 -13.53 -40.13
CA SER A 604 -23.58 -12.30 -40.51
C SER A 604 -22.13 -12.59 -40.96
N ALA A 605 -21.42 -13.47 -40.26
CA ALA A 605 -20.03 -13.84 -40.53
C ALA A 605 -19.79 -14.34 -41.97
N ARG A 606 -20.78 -15.00 -42.59
CA ARG A 606 -20.73 -15.44 -44.00
C ARG A 606 -20.59 -14.28 -45.00
N LYS A 607 -20.90 -13.04 -44.60
CA LYS A 607 -20.83 -11.83 -45.43
C LYS A 607 -19.56 -11.00 -45.17
N TRP A 608 -18.77 -11.30 -44.13
CA TRP A 608 -17.61 -10.51 -43.68
C TRP A 608 -16.27 -11.26 -43.87
N LYS A 609 -15.78 -11.32 -45.12
CA LYS A 609 -14.48 -11.97 -45.43
C LYS A 609 -13.22 -11.12 -45.17
N SER A 610 -13.34 -9.88 -44.67
CA SER A 610 -12.22 -8.93 -44.60
C SER A 610 -12.05 -8.15 -43.29
N SER A 611 -12.95 -8.30 -42.30
CA SER A 611 -12.87 -7.59 -41.01
C SER A 611 -13.15 -8.54 -39.84
N ALA A 612 -12.35 -9.62 -39.74
CA ALA A 612 -12.73 -10.85 -39.04
C ALA A 612 -12.25 -10.96 -37.57
N LYS A 613 -11.55 -9.97 -37.01
CA LYS A 613 -10.94 -10.10 -35.66
C LYS A 613 -11.88 -9.78 -34.49
N GLY A 614 -12.71 -8.74 -34.59
CA GLY A 614 -13.62 -8.34 -33.50
C GLY A 614 -14.74 -9.36 -33.24
N ALA A 615 -15.61 -9.54 -34.24
CA ALA A 615 -16.78 -10.43 -34.17
C ALA A 615 -16.47 -11.88 -33.72
N ARG A 616 -15.31 -12.45 -34.09
CA ARG A 616 -14.88 -13.77 -33.63
C ARG A 616 -14.67 -13.83 -32.12
N GLY A 617 -14.06 -12.80 -31.52
CA GLY A 617 -13.80 -12.76 -30.09
C GLY A 617 -15.09 -12.80 -29.26
N VAL A 618 -16.12 -12.07 -29.71
CA VAL A 618 -17.44 -12.04 -29.06
C VAL A 618 -18.17 -13.37 -29.23
N GLU A 619 -18.13 -14.00 -30.42
CA GLU A 619 -18.74 -15.32 -30.67
C GLU A 619 -18.14 -16.40 -29.75
N MET A 620 -16.83 -16.37 -29.54
CA MET A 620 -16.12 -17.31 -28.65
C MET A 620 -16.44 -17.09 -27.16
N GLU A 621 -16.68 -15.84 -26.74
CA GLU A 621 -17.06 -15.54 -25.35
C GLU A 621 -18.52 -15.87 -25.06
N ILE A 622 -19.42 -15.75 -26.05
CA ILE A 622 -20.81 -16.27 -25.97
C ILE A 622 -20.80 -17.80 -25.80
N LEU A 623 -19.91 -18.52 -26.50
CA LEU A 623 -19.68 -19.95 -26.29
C LEU A 623 -19.13 -20.25 -24.89
N GLY A 624 -18.16 -19.45 -24.41
CA GLY A 624 -17.58 -19.60 -23.07
C GLY A 624 -18.60 -19.46 -21.94
N VAL A 625 -19.47 -18.45 -21.98
CA VAL A 625 -20.57 -18.31 -21.01
C VAL A 625 -21.53 -19.52 -21.09
N GLY A 626 -21.84 -19.97 -22.32
CA GLY A 626 -22.69 -21.15 -22.55
C GLY A 626 -22.11 -22.45 -21.99
N TYR A 627 -20.78 -22.63 -22.06
CA TYR A 627 -20.07 -23.74 -21.45
C TYR A 627 -20.19 -23.71 -19.91
N GLU A 628 -19.84 -22.59 -19.28
CA GLU A 628 -19.87 -22.45 -17.80
C GLU A 628 -21.29 -22.68 -17.26
N CYS A 629 -22.32 -22.11 -17.90
CA CYS A 629 -23.72 -22.34 -17.55
C CYS A 629 -24.10 -23.83 -17.58
N ARG A 630 -23.65 -24.56 -18.62
CA ARG A 630 -24.00 -25.98 -18.80
C ARG A 630 -23.15 -26.91 -17.95
N GLU A 631 -21.90 -26.58 -17.63
CA GLU A 631 -21.13 -27.30 -16.60
C GLU A 631 -21.81 -27.15 -15.22
N ARG A 632 -22.37 -25.98 -14.91
CA ARG A 632 -23.14 -25.75 -13.68
C ARG A 632 -24.50 -26.43 -13.63
N ILE A 633 -25.15 -26.68 -14.77
CA ILE A 633 -26.36 -27.53 -14.85
C ILE A 633 -26.00 -29.02 -14.71
N TRP A 634 -24.93 -29.45 -15.37
CA TRP A 634 -24.42 -30.83 -15.33
C TRP A 634 -24.03 -31.25 -13.92
N SER A 635 -23.16 -30.49 -13.27
CA SER A 635 -22.68 -30.76 -11.90
C SER A 635 -23.80 -30.74 -10.84
N ALA A 636 -24.98 -30.20 -11.17
CA ALA A 636 -26.16 -30.21 -10.32
C ALA A 636 -27.12 -31.40 -10.57
N GLY A 637 -26.84 -32.28 -11.55
CA GLY A 637 -27.50 -33.59 -11.67
C GLY A 637 -28.65 -33.72 -12.69
N ASN A 638 -28.93 -32.70 -13.51
CA ASN A 638 -29.96 -32.78 -14.56
C ASN A 638 -29.43 -33.49 -15.82
N TRP A 639 -29.23 -34.81 -15.75
CA TRP A 639 -28.49 -35.59 -16.76
C TRP A 639 -29.25 -35.99 -18.03
N GLU A 640 -30.59 -36.07 -18.02
CA GLU A 640 -31.30 -36.96 -18.97
C GLU A 640 -31.95 -36.28 -20.18
N GLU A 641 -32.47 -35.06 -20.08
CA GLU A 641 -33.44 -34.55 -21.09
C GLU A 641 -32.86 -34.02 -22.42
N ARG A 642 -31.61 -33.55 -22.52
CA ARG A 642 -31.14 -32.81 -23.73
C ARG A 642 -29.77 -33.24 -24.29
N ARG A 643 -29.63 -34.54 -24.56
CA ARG A 643 -28.45 -35.07 -25.29
C ARG A 643 -28.42 -34.65 -26.77
N GLU A 644 -29.57 -34.42 -27.40
CA GLU A 644 -29.68 -34.13 -28.83
C GLU A 644 -29.33 -32.67 -29.21
N GLU A 645 -29.58 -31.72 -28.31
CA GLU A 645 -29.49 -30.27 -28.56
C GLU A 645 -28.07 -29.80 -28.93
N TRP A 646 -27.05 -30.58 -28.57
CA TRP A 646 -25.61 -30.34 -28.85
C TRP A 646 -24.98 -31.39 -29.78
N SER A 647 -25.80 -32.15 -30.52
CA SER A 647 -25.30 -33.05 -31.55
C SER A 647 -24.51 -32.28 -32.62
N VAL A 648 -23.18 -32.50 -32.65
CA VAL A 648 -22.29 -31.89 -33.65
C VAL A 648 -22.49 -32.64 -34.97
N GLY A 649 -23.46 -32.21 -35.76
CA GLY A 649 -23.78 -32.83 -37.05
C GLY A 649 -22.55 -32.90 -37.96
N GLY A 650 -22.35 -34.03 -38.64
CA GLY A 650 -21.06 -34.46 -39.19
C GLY A 650 -20.26 -33.44 -40.02
N LYS A 651 -20.94 -32.53 -40.75
CA LYS A 651 -20.25 -31.42 -41.46
C LYS A 651 -19.46 -30.51 -40.51
N ARG A 652 -20.04 -30.14 -39.35
CA ARG A 652 -19.37 -29.33 -38.33
C ARG A 652 -18.31 -30.13 -37.55
N CYS A 653 -18.50 -31.44 -37.41
CA CYS A 653 -17.48 -32.33 -36.85
C CYS A 653 -16.23 -32.36 -37.74
N ALA A 654 -16.40 -32.50 -39.05
CA ALA A 654 -15.32 -32.41 -40.03
C ALA A 654 -14.68 -31.01 -40.09
N GLU A 655 -15.46 -29.93 -40.05
CA GLU A 655 -14.94 -28.55 -40.01
C GLU A 655 -14.07 -28.30 -38.77
N LEU A 656 -14.51 -28.72 -37.57
CA LEU A 656 -13.75 -28.57 -36.34
C LEU A 656 -12.49 -29.45 -36.31
N ARG A 657 -12.54 -30.65 -36.88
CA ARG A 657 -11.38 -31.54 -36.99
C ARG A 657 -10.33 -30.98 -37.94
N GLY A 658 -10.75 -30.40 -39.06
CA GLY A 658 -9.87 -29.68 -39.98
C GLY A 658 -9.13 -28.53 -39.29
N ILE A 659 -9.71 -27.89 -38.28
CA ILE A 659 -9.02 -26.86 -37.47
C ILE A 659 -7.90 -27.46 -36.59
N LEU A 660 -8.00 -28.72 -36.17
CA LEU A 660 -6.94 -29.44 -35.45
C LEU A 660 -5.84 -29.97 -36.39
N GLU A 661 -6.21 -30.37 -37.60
CA GLU A 661 -5.33 -31.01 -38.58
C GLU A 661 -4.48 -30.00 -39.38
N ILE A 662 -4.83 -28.71 -39.35
CA ILE A 662 -4.17 -27.65 -40.13
C ILE A 662 -2.69 -27.45 -39.76
N GLU A 663 -1.87 -27.27 -40.79
CA GLU A 663 -0.45 -26.90 -40.71
C GLU A 663 -0.23 -25.48 -40.16
N GLU A 664 1.00 -25.21 -39.71
CA GLU A 664 1.38 -23.94 -39.08
C GLU A 664 1.02 -22.69 -39.90
N GLY A 665 0.62 -21.63 -39.19
CA GLY A 665 0.37 -20.30 -39.77
C GLY A 665 -1.02 -20.06 -40.38
N LYS A 666 -1.93 -21.06 -40.42
CA LYS A 666 -3.29 -20.90 -40.99
C LYS A 666 -4.42 -20.82 -39.94
N ALA A 667 -4.15 -21.12 -38.66
CA ALA A 667 -5.11 -21.03 -37.55
C ALA A 667 -4.49 -20.34 -36.33
N GLU A 668 -5.30 -19.59 -35.57
CA GLU A 668 -4.90 -18.94 -34.30
C GLU A 668 -4.97 -20.00 -33.18
N ALA A 669 -3.94 -20.11 -32.33
CA ALA A 669 -3.80 -21.22 -31.37
C ALA A 669 -4.99 -21.35 -30.40
N GLU A 670 -5.56 -20.22 -29.97
CA GLU A 670 -6.76 -20.15 -29.13
C GLU A 670 -7.95 -20.91 -29.75
N VAL A 671 -8.12 -20.78 -31.08
CA VAL A 671 -9.20 -21.43 -31.83
C VAL A 671 -8.99 -22.95 -31.90
N VAL A 672 -7.74 -23.40 -31.91
CA VAL A 672 -7.38 -24.84 -31.90
C VAL A 672 -7.72 -25.47 -30.54
N VAL A 673 -7.37 -24.82 -29.41
CA VAL A 673 -7.72 -25.33 -28.07
C VAL A 673 -9.25 -25.44 -27.89
N VAL A 674 -10.01 -24.44 -28.33
CA VAL A 674 -11.48 -24.46 -28.21
C VAL A 674 -12.12 -25.43 -29.20
N ALA A 675 -11.54 -25.66 -30.38
CA ALA A 675 -11.99 -26.73 -31.28
C ALA A 675 -11.78 -28.11 -30.63
N ALA A 676 -10.65 -28.35 -29.97
CA ALA A 676 -10.38 -29.58 -29.23
C ALA A 676 -11.37 -29.77 -28.07
N GLN A 677 -11.62 -28.72 -27.28
CA GLN A 677 -12.65 -28.72 -26.22
C GLN A 677 -14.04 -29.09 -26.76
N THR A 678 -14.45 -28.49 -27.88
CA THR A 678 -15.78 -28.69 -28.49
C THR A 678 -15.94 -30.13 -29.00
N LEU A 679 -14.89 -30.73 -29.56
CA LEU A 679 -14.92 -32.10 -30.07
C LEU A 679 -14.87 -33.14 -28.93
N LEU A 680 -14.07 -32.92 -27.89
CA LEU A 680 -14.08 -33.77 -26.68
C LEU A 680 -15.45 -33.75 -25.98
N GLN A 681 -16.09 -32.58 -25.91
CA GLN A 681 -17.45 -32.44 -25.38
C GLN A 681 -18.49 -33.20 -26.22
N ALA A 682 -18.36 -33.20 -27.55
CA ALA A 682 -19.22 -34.00 -28.42
C ALA A 682 -19.08 -35.52 -28.18
N LEU A 683 -17.90 -35.99 -27.74
CA LEU A 683 -17.66 -37.38 -27.36
C LEU A 683 -18.21 -37.73 -25.97
N GLU A 684 -18.06 -36.86 -24.96
CA GLU A 684 -18.69 -37.06 -23.63
C GLU A 684 -20.21 -37.24 -23.74
N LEU A 685 -20.84 -36.34 -24.51
CA LEU A 685 -22.28 -36.29 -24.72
C LEU A 685 -22.77 -37.42 -25.65
N GLY A 686 -21.86 -38.18 -26.25
CA GLY A 686 -22.18 -39.31 -27.12
C GLY A 686 -22.87 -38.90 -28.42
N SER A 687 -22.48 -37.77 -29.02
CA SER A 687 -22.97 -37.34 -30.33
C SER A 687 -22.60 -38.39 -31.39
N PRO A 688 -23.54 -38.93 -32.19
CA PRO A 688 -23.27 -40.06 -33.08
C PRO A 688 -22.16 -39.77 -34.09
N ALA A 689 -22.24 -38.61 -34.77
CA ALA A 689 -21.22 -38.15 -35.71
C ALA A 689 -19.91 -37.64 -35.06
N ALA A 690 -19.77 -37.77 -33.73
CA ALA A 690 -18.49 -37.67 -33.03
C ALA A 690 -17.97 -39.06 -32.65
N ILE A 691 -18.85 -39.96 -32.18
CA ILE A 691 -18.51 -41.37 -31.89
C ILE A 691 -17.96 -42.07 -33.13
N GLU A 692 -18.59 -41.89 -34.29
CA GLU A 692 -18.15 -42.46 -35.59
C GLU A 692 -16.72 -42.02 -35.97
N ASP A 693 -16.28 -40.87 -35.50
CA ASP A 693 -14.99 -40.24 -35.80
C ASP A 693 -14.10 -40.09 -34.54
N ALA A 694 -14.37 -40.86 -33.47
CA ALA A 694 -13.74 -40.62 -32.18
C ALA A 694 -12.22 -40.82 -32.20
N GLN A 695 -11.74 -41.90 -32.84
CA GLN A 695 -10.32 -42.21 -32.95
C GLN A 695 -9.52 -41.15 -33.74
N PRO A 696 -9.95 -40.66 -34.93
CA PRO A 696 -9.25 -39.57 -35.59
C PRO A 696 -9.34 -38.23 -34.83
N ILE A 697 -10.46 -37.93 -34.15
CA ILE A 697 -10.56 -36.74 -33.28
C ILE A 697 -9.51 -36.80 -32.16
N LEU A 698 -9.45 -37.90 -31.41
CA LEU A 698 -8.53 -38.07 -30.29
C LEU A 698 -7.07 -38.12 -30.77
N GLY A 699 -6.80 -38.70 -31.94
CA GLY A 699 -5.49 -38.70 -32.59
C GLY A 699 -5.03 -37.30 -33.00
N ALA A 700 -5.90 -36.48 -33.60
CA ALA A 700 -5.59 -35.10 -33.93
C ALA A 700 -5.26 -34.27 -32.68
N ILE A 701 -5.98 -34.48 -31.58
CA ILE A 701 -5.74 -33.81 -30.30
C ILE A 701 -4.41 -34.24 -29.66
N LEU A 702 -4.06 -35.54 -29.69
CA LEU A 702 -2.78 -36.03 -29.17
C LEU A 702 -1.60 -35.50 -29.99
N ASN A 703 -1.74 -35.44 -31.32
CA ASN A 703 -0.75 -34.84 -32.22
C ASN A 703 -0.49 -33.35 -31.95
N LEU A 704 -1.39 -32.62 -31.29
CA LEU A 704 -1.12 -31.23 -30.85
C LEU A 704 -0.26 -31.15 -29.59
N ILE A 705 -0.23 -32.21 -28.79
CA ILE A 705 0.49 -32.26 -27.51
C ILE A 705 1.89 -32.86 -27.71
N THR A 706 2.03 -33.86 -28.57
CA THR A 706 3.32 -34.52 -28.88
C THR A 706 4.22 -33.73 -29.86
N ARG A 707 3.75 -32.58 -30.37
CA ARG A 707 4.48 -31.66 -31.27
C ARG A 707 5.55 -30.79 -30.60
N SER A 708 5.93 -31.06 -29.35
CA SER A 708 6.86 -30.22 -28.59
C SER A 708 8.29 -30.24 -29.14
N SER A 709 8.83 -29.06 -29.45
CA SER A 709 10.28 -28.81 -29.57
C SER A 709 10.99 -28.87 -28.21
N ASP A 710 12.31 -29.05 -28.21
CA ASP A 710 13.11 -29.22 -26.98
C ASP A 710 13.02 -28.03 -25.99
N ASP A 711 12.79 -26.80 -26.49
CA ASP A 711 12.37 -25.66 -25.67
C ASP A 711 10.85 -25.69 -25.47
N VAL A 712 10.39 -26.12 -24.28
CA VAL A 712 8.97 -26.11 -23.88
C VAL A 712 8.66 -24.80 -23.11
N PRO A 713 7.92 -23.84 -23.67
CA PRO A 713 7.58 -22.60 -22.99
C PRO A 713 6.50 -22.81 -21.91
N SER A 714 6.54 -22.01 -20.85
CA SER A 714 5.44 -21.94 -19.89
C SER A 714 4.23 -21.21 -20.50
N TRP A 715 3.03 -21.70 -20.16
CA TRP A 715 1.76 -21.03 -20.45
C TRP A 715 1.31 -20.17 -19.25
N ASP A 716 0.69 -19.02 -19.54
CA ASP A 716 0.18 -18.07 -18.54
C ASP A 716 -1.26 -18.38 -18.07
N GLY A 717 -1.94 -19.32 -18.72
CA GLY A 717 -3.34 -19.68 -18.45
C GLY A 717 -4.36 -18.84 -19.23
N HIS A 718 -3.94 -17.98 -20.15
CA HIS A 718 -4.83 -17.20 -21.01
C HIS A 718 -4.90 -17.76 -22.43
N LEU A 719 -6.11 -17.81 -23.01
CA LEU A 719 -6.31 -18.22 -24.41
C LEU A 719 -6.06 -17.06 -25.38
N ARG A 720 -6.43 -15.82 -25.02
CA ARG A 720 -6.19 -14.63 -25.86
C ARG A 720 -4.70 -14.33 -25.94
N GLY A 721 -4.15 -14.34 -27.15
CA GLY A 721 -2.72 -14.17 -27.40
C GLY A 721 -1.88 -15.45 -27.28
N LEU A 722 -2.52 -16.63 -27.16
CA LEU A 722 -1.82 -17.92 -27.05
C LEU A 722 -0.82 -18.12 -28.19
N SER A 723 0.45 -18.35 -27.85
CA SER A 723 1.49 -18.63 -28.83
C SER A 723 1.38 -20.06 -29.35
N LEU A 724 1.70 -20.31 -30.62
CA LEU A 724 1.71 -21.67 -31.19
C LEU A 724 2.63 -22.62 -30.40
N ALA A 725 3.71 -22.11 -29.80
CA ALA A 725 4.62 -22.89 -28.96
C ALA A 725 4.03 -23.28 -27.58
N SER A 726 3.03 -22.55 -27.05
CA SER A 726 2.35 -22.89 -25.78
C SER A 726 1.06 -23.69 -25.97
N LEU A 727 0.63 -23.90 -27.23
CA LEU A 727 -0.52 -24.74 -27.60
C LEU A 727 -0.47 -26.18 -27.03
N PRO A 728 0.67 -26.91 -27.00
CA PRO A 728 0.74 -28.24 -26.38
C PRO A 728 0.39 -28.21 -24.88
N VAL A 729 0.89 -27.20 -24.17
CA VAL A 729 0.70 -27.01 -22.73
C VAL A 729 -0.75 -26.68 -22.40
N ALA A 730 -1.37 -25.77 -23.15
CA ALA A 730 -2.78 -25.41 -22.99
C ALA A 730 -3.71 -26.59 -23.28
N THR A 731 -3.40 -27.38 -24.31
CA THR A 731 -4.18 -28.58 -24.68
C THR A 731 -4.03 -29.69 -23.63
N TRP A 732 -2.84 -29.86 -23.03
CA TRP A 732 -2.63 -30.82 -21.95
C TRP A 732 -3.31 -30.43 -20.62
N GLU A 733 -3.29 -29.16 -20.22
CA GLU A 733 -4.07 -28.67 -19.06
C GLU A 733 -5.57 -28.87 -19.27
N LEU A 734 -6.07 -28.70 -20.50
CA LEU A 734 -7.47 -28.99 -20.83
C LEU A 734 -7.80 -30.48 -20.62
N ILE A 735 -7.02 -31.41 -21.19
CA ILE A 735 -7.30 -32.85 -21.10
C ILE A 735 -7.16 -33.36 -19.67
N SER A 736 -6.04 -33.07 -19.01
CA SER A 736 -5.74 -33.52 -17.64
C SER A 736 -6.72 -32.99 -16.60
N ARG A 737 -7.42 -31.86 -16.85
CA ARG A 737 -8.48 -31.37 -15.97
C ARG A 737 -9.72 -32.27 -15.99
N ARG A 738 -10.16 -32.76 -17.16
CA ARG A 738 -11.50 -33.37 -17.33
C ARG A 738 -11.58 -34.58 -18.27
N TRP A 739 -10.82 -34.61 -19.36
CA TRP A 739 -11.15 -35.40 -20.54
C TRP A 739 -10.53 -36.80 -20.60
N LEU A 740 -9.67 -37.17 -19.65
CA LEU A 740 -9.05 -38.50 -19.60
C LEU A 740 -10.06 -39.68 -19.63
N PRO A 741 -11.25 -39.64 -18.99
CA PRO A 741 -12.26 -40.68 -19.13
C PRO A 741 -12.85 -40.82 -20.54
N VAL A 742 -12.83 -39.74 -21.35
CA VAL A 742 -13.24 -39.79 -22.77
C VAL A 742 -12.17 -40.50 -23.60
N PHE A 743 -10.88 -40.25 -23.32
CA PHE A 743 -9.80 -41.04 -23.90
C PHE A 743 -9.90 -42.52 -23.48
N GLU A 744 -10.10 -42.82 -22.19
CA GLU A 744 -10.25 -44.21 -21.70
C GLU A 744 -11.39 -44.97 -22.41
N ARG A 745 -12.46 -44.26 -22.78
CA ARG A 745 -13.68 -44.84 -23.40
C ARG A 745 -13.61 -44.97 -24.92
N TYR A 746 -12.84 -44.15 -25.62
CA TYR A 746 -12.91 -44.02 -27.08
C TYR A 746 -11.56 -44.02 -27.83
N ALA A 747 -10.43 -43.91 -27.14
CA ALA A 747 -9.11 -43.94 -27.76
C ALA A 747 -8.69 -45.36 -28.17
N SER A 748 -7.72 -45.47 -29.08
CA SER A 748 -7.03 -46.75 -29.33
C SER A 748 -6.01 -47.06 -28.22
N ALA A 749 -5.59 -48.32 -28.11
CA ALA A 749 -4.53 -48.71 -27.16
C ALA A 749 -3.22 -47.91 -27.39
N GLU A 750 -2.85 -47.67 -28.66
CA GLU A 750 -1.70 -46.84 -29.02
C GLU A 750 -1.84 -45.39 -28.53
N GLN A 751 -3.05 -44.82 -28.61
CA GLN A 751 -3.35 -43.47 -28.11
C GLN A 751 -3.32 -43.40 -26.58
N LEU A 752 -3.84 -44.43 -25.88
CA LEU A 752 -3.72 -44.53 -24.42
C LEU A 752 -2.26 -44.70 -23.98
N LYS A 753 -1.47 -45.46 -24.73
CA LYS A 753 -0.04 -45.65 -24.49
C LYS A 753 0.75 -44.34 -24.65
N GLN A 754 0.45 -43.52 -25.67
CA GLN A 754 1.05 -42.17 -25.80
C GLN A 754 0.76 -41.27 -24.59
N ILE A 755 -0.45 -41.32 -24.04
CA ILE A 755 -0.82 -40.59 -22.82
C ILE A 755 -0.03 -41.11 -21.61
N ALA A 756 0.08 -42.44 -21.46
CA ALA A 756 0.86 -43.06 -20.40
C ALA A 756 2.36 -42.72 -20.51
N GLU A 757 2.94 -42.71 -21.72
CA GLU A 757 4.33 -42.32 -21.99
C GLU A 757 4.59 -40.86 -21.63
N LEU A 758 3.67 -39.95 -21.96
CA LEU A 758 3.76 -38.53 -21.57
C LEU A 758 3.66 -38.34 -20.04
N ILE A 759 2.78 -39.10 -19.38
CA ILE A 759 2.66 -39.10 -17.91
C ILE A 759 3.93 -39.64 -17.22
N VAL A 760 4.60 -40.64 -17.81
CA VAL A 760 5.84 -41.22 -17.27
C VAL A 760 7.05 -40.31 -17.54
N GLY A 761 7.19 -39.76 -18.75
CA GLY A 761 8.30 -38.86 -19.10
C GLY A 761 8.34 -37.58 -18.25
N SER A 762 7.16 -37.05 -17.91
CA SER A 762 7.03 -35.90 -17.00
C SER A 762 7.20 -36.23 -15.51
N MET A 763 7.35 -37.51 -15.12
CA MET A 763 7.78 -37.91 -13.78
C MET A 763 9.31 -37.99 -13.62
N THR A 764 10.06 -38.18 -14.70
CA THR A 764 11.54 -38.23 -14.65
C THR A 764 12.20 -36.84 -14.54
N ASN A 765 11.48 -35.78 -14.87
CA ASN A 765 11.97 -34.40 -14.79
C ASN A 765 11.68 -33.80 -13.39
N GLY A 766 12.73 -33.64 -12.59
CA GLY A 766 12.60 -33.25 -11.18
C GLY A 766 12.22 -31.78 -10.95
N ILE A 767 11.12 -31.56 -10.20
CA ILE A 767 10.72 -30.29 -9.54
C ILE A 767 10.75 -29.06 -10.48
N ALA A 768 9.66 -28.88 -11.22
CA ALA A 768 9.40 -27.62 -11.93
C ALA A 768 9.43 -26.40 -10.97
N LYS A 769 10.05 -25.31 -11.42
CA LYS A 769 10.03 -24.00 -10.73
C LYS A 769 8.63 -23.39 -10.81
N GLU A 770 8.26 -22.56 -9.83
CA GLU A 770 6.88 -22.04 -9.67
C GLU A 770 6.49 -20.90 -10.65
N GLU A 771 7.21 -20.72 -11.77
CA GLU A 771 7.01 -19.64 -12.74
C GLU A 771 6.30 -20.15 -14.02
N GLY A 772 4.96 -20.20 -13.94
CA GLY A 772 4.07 -20.50 -15.07
C GLY A 772 3.54 -21.94 -15.11
N ILE A 773 2.58 -22.21 -16.02
CA ILE A 773 2.00 -23.54 -16.23
C ILE A 773 2.89 -24.32 -17.22
N THR A 774 3.34 -25.52 -16.87
CA THR A 774 4.17 -26.39 -17.73
C THR A 774 3.59 -27.80 -17.77
N ILE A 775 3.93 -28.61 -18.79
CA ILE A 775 3.45 -30.01 -18.91
C ILE A 775 3.78 -30.81 -17.65
N ASP A 776 5.01 -30.70 -17.14
CA ASP A 776 5.42 -31.36 -15.89
C ASP A 776 4.63 -30.86 -14.67
N GLY A 777 4.38 -29.54 -14.57
CA GLY A 777 3.54 -28.95 -13.52
C GLY A 777 2.05 -29.28 -13.65
N ILE A 778 1.58 -29.66 -14.83
CA ILE A 778 0.24 -30.20 -15.09
C ILE A 778 0.18 -31.67 -14.62
N THR A 779 1.08 -32.53 -15.09
CA THR A 779 1.11 -33.95 -14.71
C THR A 779 1.35 -34.14 -13.21
N ALA A 780 2.21 -33.34 -12.59
CA ALA A 780 2.46 -33.38 -11.15
C ALA A 780 1.28 -32.92 -10.29
N ARG A 781 0.28 -32.22 -10.87
CA ARG A 781 -1.04 -31.96 -10.25
C ARG A 781 -2.03 -33.09 -10.55
N LEU A 782 -2.04 -33.60 -11.78
CA LEU A 782 -2.86 -34.73 -12.22
C LEU A 782 -2.67 -35.97 -11.32
N LEU A 783 -1.42 -36.38 -11.10
CA LEU A 783 -1.02 -37.53 -10.28
C LEU A 783 -1.34 -37.40 -8.77
N ARG A 784 -1.92 -36.28 -8.32
CA ARG A 784 -2.38 -36.09 -6.93
C ARG A 784 -3.89 -36.28 -6.77
N ARG A 785 -4.62 -36.50 -7.87
CA ARG A 785 -6.08 -36.71 -7.86
C ARG A 785 -6.39 -38.21 -7.77
N ALA A 786 -7.46 -38.56 -7.07
CA ALA A 786 -7.87 -39.96 -6.91
C ALA A 786 -8.51 -40.54 -8.18
N ASP A 787 -9.23 -39.73 -8.95
CA ASP A 787 -9.97 -40.14 -10.16
C ASP A 787 -9.07 -40.70 -11.27
N VAL A 788 -7.84 -40.21 -11.40
CA VAL A 788 -6.81 -40.76 -12.30
C VAL A 788 -6.47 -42.22 -11.94
N TYR A 789 -6.54 -42.58 -10.66
CA TYR A 789 -6.33 -43.94 -10.18
C TYR A 789 -7.58 -44.83 -10.30
N GLU A 790 -8.64 -44.37 -10.94
CA GLU A 790 -9.83 -45.18 -11.27
C GLU A 790 -9.88 -45.60 -12.77
N LEU A 791 -9.03 -44.99 -13.62
CA LEU A 791 -8.96 -45.21 -15.07
C LEU A 791 -8.20 -46.51 -15.43
N ARG A 792 -8.91 -47.63 -15.45
CA ARG A 792 -8.34 -48.99 -15.59
C ARG A 792 -7.63 -49.23 -16.92
N SER A 793 -8.15 -48.76 -18.06
CA SER A 793 -7.50 -48.99 -19.35
C SER A 793 -6.18 -48.22 -19.44
N LEU A 794 -6.13 -47.01 -18.88
CA LEU A 794 -4.94 -46.17 -18.81
C LEU A 794 -3.90 -46.71 -17.79
N GLN A 795 -4.31 -47.56 -16.86
CA GLN A 795 -3.42 -48.31 -15.95
C GLN A 795 -2.86 -49.61 -16.54
N GLY A 796 -3.50 -50.17 -17.58
CA GLY A 796 -3.01 -51.38 -18.26
C GLY A 796 -1.70 -51.14 -19.01
N GLU A 797 -1.64 -50.08 -19.82
CA GLU A 797 -0.50 -49.73 -20.67
C GLU A 797 0.85 -49.51 -19.94
N PRO A 798 0.95 -48.73 -18.85
CA PRO A 798 2.23 -48.45 -18.18
C PRO A 798 2.81 -49.62 -17.37
N SER A 799 2.12 -50.77 -17.32
CA SER A 799 2.54 -51.95 -16.54
C SER A 799 3.86 -52.58 -17.02
N ALA A 800 4.34 -52.23 -18.22
CA ALA A 800 5.63 -52.67 -18.75
C ALA A 800 6.83 -51.80 -18.35
N SER A 801 6.63 -50.61 -17.76
CA SER A 801 7.70 -49.64 -17.46
C SER A 801 7.70 -49.07 -16.04
N LEU A 802 6.59 -49.17 -15.30
CA LEU A 802 6.53 -48.77 -13.88
C LEU A 802 7.07 -49.87 -12.96
N ASP A 803 8.27 -49.68 -12.39
CA ASP A 803 8.70 -50.47 -11.22
C ASP A 803 7.75 -50.16 -10.04
N PRO A 804 6.99 -51.14 -9.51
CA PRO A 804 5.96 -50.91 -8.48
C PRO A 804 6.52 -50.38 -7.15
N ARG A 805 7.85 -50.32 -6.98
CA ARG A 805 8.50 -49.69 -5.83
C ARG A 805 8.41 -48.15 -5.83
N SER A 806 8.20 -47.52 -6.98
CA SER A 806 8.04 -46.06 -7.07
C SER A 806 6.72 -45.56 -6.47
N LEU A 807 5.62 -46.30 -6.71
CA LEU A 807 4.26 -45.97 -6.26
C LEU A 807 4.01 -46.25 -4.77
N ALA A 808 4.89 -46.99 -4.10
CA ALA A 808 4.69 -47.45 -2.72
C ALA A 808 4.88 -46.35 -1.64
N ASN A 809 5.43 -45.18 -2.01
CA ASN A 809 5.69 -44.07 -1.09
C ASN A 809 4.77 -42.87 -1.39
N PRO A 810 3.59 -42.76 -0.75
CA PRO A 810 2.83 -41.52 -0.79
C PRO A 810 3.67 -40.39 -0.16
N PRO A 811 3.66 -39.16 -0.71
CA PRO A 811 4.35 -38.03 -0.11
C PRO A 811 3.78 -37.77 1.30
N PRO A 812 4.61 -37.50 2.32
CA PRO A 812 4.12 -37.27 3.67
C PRO A 812 3.18 -36.05 3.69
N PRO A 813 2.08 -36.10 4.45
CA PRO A 813 1.13 -35.00 4.51
C PRO A 813 1.85 -33.72 4.96
N ARG A 814 1.72 -32.65 4.18
CA ARG A 814 2.38 -31.34 4.45
C ARG A 814 2.18 -30.96 5.91
N SER A 815 3.28 -30.79 6.62
CA SER A 815 3.27 -30.42 8.03
C SER A 815 2.55 -29.09 8.23
N LYS A 816 1.66 -29.03 9.21
CA LYS A 816 1.15 -27.75 9.72
C LYS A 816 2.34 -27.03 10.35
N HIS A 817 2.75 -25.90 9.77
CA HIS A 817 3.81 -25.09 10.38
C HIS A 817 3.37 -24.60 11.77
N ASN A 818 4.19 -24.93 12.76
CA ASN A 818 4.38 -24.18 13.99
C ASN A 818 3.13 -23.88 14.84
N CYS A 819 2.48 -24.93 15.33
CA CYS A 819 1.99 -24.92 16.71
C CYS A 819 3.01 -25.65 17.58
N THR A 820 3.80 -24.91 18.37
CA THR A 820 4.75 -25.48 19.34
C THR A 820 4.13 -25.58 20.72
N PRO A 821 3.88 -26.81 21.21
CA PRO A 821 3.99 -27.16 22.62
C PRO A 821 5.29 -27.94 22.85
N SER A 822 6.12 -27.49 23.79
CA SER A 822 7.31 -28.24 24.23
C SER A 822 6.90 -29.57 24.88
N SER A 823 7.60 -30.65 24.55
CA SER A 823 7.35 -31.97 25.12
C SER A 823 7.54 -32.01 26.64
N SER A 824 6.69 -32.79 27.30
CA SER A 824 6.91 -33.25 28.68
C SER A 824 6.90 -34.78 28.70
N PRO A 825 7.96 -35.45 29.17
CA PRO A 825 7.88 -36.82 29.66
C PRO A 825 7.42 -36.80 31.12
N ALA A 826 6.43 -37.61 31.47
CA ALA A 826 5.89 -37.65 32.84
C ALA A 826 6.46 -38.83 33.64
N SER A 827 6.85 -38.56 34.89
CA SER A 827 7.02 -39.60 35.92
C SER A 827 6.57 -39.11 37.30
N GLN A 828 5.65 -39.88 37.90
CA GLN A 828 5.49 -40.26 39.33
C GLN A 828 6.25 -39.39 40.38
N SER A 829 5.66 -38.95 41.52
CA SER A 829 4.32 -39.10 42.13
C SER A 829 4.18 -38.10 43.34
N PRO A 830 3.01 -37.94 44.02
CA PRO A 830 2.78 -36.92 45.08
C PRO A 830 3.14 -37.46 46.51
N PRO A 831 2.97 -36.74 47.67
CA PRO A 831 2.16 -35.52 47.93
C PRO A 831 2.67 -34.47 48.97
N SER A 832 1.80 -33.49 49.28
CA SER A 832 1.63 -32.76 50.58
C SER A 832 2.34 -31.42 50.88
N PRO A 833 1.79 -30.56 51.79
CA PRO A 833 2.17 -29.15 52.01
C PRO A 833 2.56 -28.86 53.51
N PRO A 834 2.34 -27.63 54.05
CA PRO A 834 3.12 -26.37 54.04
C PRO A 834 3.88 -26.21 55.42
N PRO A 835 4.11 -25.05 56.11
CA PRO A 835 3.93 -23.62 55.79
C PRO A 835 5.19 -22.71 56.05
N PRO A 836 5.29 -21.69 56.95
CA PRO A 836 5.80 -20.37 56.53
C PRO A 836 6.93 -19.76 57.41
N LYS A 837 7.42 -18.54 57.07
CA LYS A 837 7.59 -17.37 58.00
C LYS A 837 8.48 -16.21 57.47
N SER A 838 8.03 -14.98 57.73
CA SER A 838 8.81 -13.81 58.25
C SER A 838 9.95 -13.16 57.41
N SER A 839 10.28 -11.87 57.55
CA SER A 839 9.59 -10.68 58.12
C SER A 839 10.41 -9.39 57.88
N ARG A 840 9.82 -8.23 58.25
CA ARG A 840 10.48 -6.92 58.49
C ARG A 840 11.01 -6.17 57.24
N THR A 841 11.13 -4.84 57.23
CA THR A 841 10.89 -3.83 58.29
C THR A 841 10.29 -2.53 57.71
N SER A 842 9.50 -1.82 58.52
CA SER A 842 9.20 -0.38 58.36
C SER A 842 9.57 0.36 59.65
N PRO A 843 9.85 1.68 59.57
CA PRO A 843 9.21 2.63 60.52
C PRO A 843 8.96 4.02 59.87
N PRO A 844 8.41 5.02 60.60
CA PRO A 844 7.14 4.97 61.32
C PRO A 844 6.21 6.17 61.01
N ALA A 845 4.99 6.11 61.55
CA ALA A 845 3.88 7.03 61.28
C ALA A 845 4.00 8.47 61.86
N LYS A 846 3.13 9.36 61.36
CA LYS A 846 2.44 10.38 62.17
C LYS A 846 1.00 10.59 61.68
N LEU A 847 0.03 10.41 62.58
CA LEU A 847 -1.36 10.87 62.49
C LEU A 847 -1.55 12.02 63.50
N PRO A 848 -2.62 12.83 63.38
CA PRO A 848 -3.80 12.53 64.20
C PRO A 848 -5.15 12.63 63.47
N ASN A 849 -6.14 11.95 64.05
CA ASN A 849 -7.58 12.02 63.77
C ASN A 849 -8.23 13.20 64.55
N PRO A 850 -9.57 13.36 64.58
CA PRO A 850 -10.55 13.46 63.48
C PRO A 850 -11.49 14.69 63.67
N CYS A 851 -12.45 14.93 62.74
CA CYS A 851 -13.72 15.60 63.10
C CYS A 851 -14.86 15.30 62.10
N VAL A 852 -16.04 14.95 62.62
CA VAL A 852 -17.31 14.56 61.95
C VAL A 852 -18.43 14.75 63.00
N PRO A 853 -19.72 15.04 62.68
CA PRO A 853 -20.35 15.44 61.41
C PRO A 853 -21.01 16.85 61.46
N CYS A 854 -21.58 17.31 60.34
CA CYS A 854 -22.82 18.12 60.37
C CYS A 854 -23.65 17.96 59.08
N LEU A 855 -24.82 17.32 59.25
CA LEU A 855 -25.99 17.34 58.38
C LEU A 855 -27.17 17.40 59.37
N PRO A 856 -28.28 18.12 59.09
CA PRO A 856 -29.25 17.52 58.16
C PRO A 856 -30.23 18.46 57.39
N ARG A 857 -30.78 17.88 56.30
CA ARG A 857 -32.21 17.93 55.88
C ARG A 857 -32.77 19.19 55.17
N PRO A 858 -33.95 19.07 54.49
CA PRO A 858 -34.15 19.70 53.18
C PRO A 858 -35.46 20.50 53.02
N SER A 859 -35.72 20.98 51.80
CA SER A 859 -37.07 21.31 51.31
C SER A 859 -37.31 20.76 49.89
N SER A 860 -38.58 20.49 49.59
CA SER A 860 -39.08 19.68 48.46
C SER A 860 -39.40 20.47 47.17
N PRO A 861 -39.64 19.78 46.02
CA PRO A 861 -40.07 20.36 44.72
C PRO A 861 -41.63 20.45 44.69
N PRO A 862 -42.42 20.30 43.58
CA PRO A 862 -42.13 20.24 42.12
C PRO A 862 -43.14 20.96 41.16
N SER A 863 -42.76 21.12 39.88
CA SER A 863 -43.67 21.12 38.72
C SER A 863 -42.90 20.77 37.42
N ARG A 864 -43.26 19.79 36.56
CA ARG A 864 -44.51 19.56 35.77
C ARG A 864 -44.63 20.55 34.60
N LEU A 865 -44.82 20.18 33.31
CA LEU A 865 -45.02 18.93 32.51
C LEU A 865 -44.48 19.19 31.05
N LEU A 866 -44.41 18.33 30.02
CA LEU A 866 -44.82 16.93 29.75
C LEU A 866 -43.92 16.25 28.65
N SER A 867 -44.52 15.39 27.83
CA SER A 867 -44.14 14.58 26.64
C SER A 867 -43.85 15.39 25.34
N ALA A 868 -43.28 14.83 24.25
CA ALA A 868 -43.50 13.47 23.75
C ALA A 868 -42.35 12.79 22.96
N PHE A 869 -42.34 11.46 23.09
CA PHE A 869 -41.71 10.47 22.20
C PHE A 869 -42.80 9.83 21.31
N PRO A 870 -42.41 9.06 20.29
CA PRO A 870 -42.83 7.66 20.31
C PRO A 870 -41.67 6.66 20.16
N LEU A 871 -41.75 5.58 20.92
CA LEU A 871 -41.12 4.29 20.62
C LEU A 871 -42.25 3.28 20.47
N SER A 872 -42.21 2.46 19.43
CA SER A 872 -43.07 1.29 19.25
C SER A 872 -42.20 0.08 18.89
N CYS A 873 -42.59 -1.10 19.39
CA CYS A 873 -41.69 -2.25 19.45
C CYS A 873 -42.31 -3.52 18.83
N LEU A 874 -41.43 -4.25 18.14
CA LEU A 874 -41.29 -5.72 18.17
C LEU A 874 -42.37 -6.65 17.57
N TRP A 875 -41.83 -7.79 17.11
CA TRP A 875 -42.41 -9.14 16.96
C TRP A 875 -43.30 -9.47 15.75
N SER A 876 -42.80 -10.43 14.97
CA SER A 876 -43.43 -11.76 14.95
C SER A 876 -42.38 -12.87 14.82
N MET A 877 -42.53 -13.91 15.65
CA MET A 877 -41.99 -15.25 15.46
C MET A 877 -43.16 -16.22 15.63
N SER A 878 -43.21 -17.29 14.85
CA SER A 878 -44.07 -18.45 15.13
C SER A 878 -43.33 -19.73 14.79
N GLU A 879 -43.58 -20.79 15.54
CA GLU A 879 -42.74 -21.99 15.61
C GLU A 879 -43.59 -23.27 15.49
N ARG A 880 -42.99 -24.35 14.97
CA ARG A 880 -43.46 -25.76 15.00
C ARG A 880 -44.75 -26.11 14.24
N ARG A 881 -44.61 -26.99 13.25
CA ARG A 881 -44.80 -28.43 13.47
C ARG A 881 -43.73 -29.23 12.74
#